data_AF-A0A8U0U5H0-F1
#
_entry.id   AF-A0A8U0U5H0-F1
#
_cell.length_a   1.000
_cell.length_b   1.000
_cell.length_c   1.000
_cell.angle_alpha   90.00
_cell.angle_beta   90.00
_cell.angle_gamma   90.00
#
_symmetry.space_group_name_H-M   'P 1'
#
loop_
_entity.id
_entity.type
_entity.pdbx_description
1 polymer ?
#
loop_
_entity_poly.entity_id
_entity_poly.type
_entity_poly.pdbx_seq_one_letter_code
_entity_poly.pdbx_strand_id
1 'polypeptide(L)'
;YIRVSHDSKPDNLLQLMVKDWQLELPNLLISIHGGLQNFDLQPKLKQVLGKGLIKAAVTTGAWIFTGGVSTGVIRHVGDALKDHSSKSRGKVCAIGIAPWGIIENKEDLIGRDVTRPYQTMSNPLSKLSVLNNSHSHFILADNGTTGKYGAEVKLRRQLEKHISLQKINTRLGQGVPLVCLIVEGGPNVISITLESLKEEPPVPVVVCDGSGRASDIMSFAHKYCEEGGLITDDVRDQLLVTIQKTFNYSKSQSQQILLMVMECMKKKELITVFRMGSEGQQDIEMAILTALLKGTNASAPDQLSLALAWNRVDIARNQIFVYGHHLPPASALANSSGTVATTTERPKSPAAAPRNKAKARGKKGKGGKAKPEPPEETDPRKIELMRWVNSLEQAMMDALVLDRVDFVKLLIENGVNIHHFLTIPRLEELYNTRLGPANTLHVVVRDVKKGNLPPDYQITLIDIGLVMEYLMGGAYRCNYTRKNFRALYNNLYGLKRPKALKMLGLEDDEPRGKNKKGKKKKEEEVEIDVDDPEVCRFTYPFHELMVWAVLMKRQKMALFLWQRGEEAMAKALVACKLYTAMAKESSELVDDIAQDLDNNSKEFGQLAYELLDQSYKHDEQVAMKLLTYELTNWSNSTCLKLAVAAKHRDFIAHTCSQMLLTDMWMGNLRMGKNPGLKVILGIIFPPSILLLVDFKGEDQSYTANSDEGKDKDDDAGK
;
A
#
# COMPACT_ATOMS: atom_id res chain seq x y z
N TYR A 1 -30.89 -16.99 5.74
CA TYR A 1 -31.83 -15.86 5.80
C TYR A 1 -32.24 -15.65 7.25
N ILE A 2 -32.75 -14.47 7.61
CA ILE A 2 -33.33 -14.21 8.94
C ILE A 2 -34.56 -13.32 8.80
N ARG A 3 -35.60 -13.57 9.60
CA ARG A 3 -36.75 -12.68 9.77
C ARG A 3 -36.55 -11.84 11.03
N VAL A 4 -36.67 -10.52 10.90
CA VAL A 4 -36.43 -9.57 11.98
C VAL A 4 -37.53 -8.52 12.01
N SER A 5 -37.80 -7.96 13.20
CA SER A 5 -38.71 -6.82 13.30
C SER A 5 -38.11 -5.58 12.61
N HIS A 6 -38.94 -4.76 11.99
CA HIS A 6 -38.56 -3.52 11.31
C HIS A 6 -37.85 -2.47 12.21
N ASP A 7 -37.95 -2.61 13.53
CA ASP A 7 -37.34 -1.76 14.56
C ASP A 7 -36.14 -2.42 15.27
N SER A 8 -35.67 -3.55 14.76
CA SER A 8 -34.50 -4.26 15.31
C SER A 8 -33.26 -3.37 15.30
N LYS A 9 -32.49 -3.41 16.39
CA LYS A 9 -31.25 -2.62 16.51
C LYS A 9 -30.19 -3.05 15.48
N PRO A 10 -29.54 -2.10 14.78
CA PRO A 10 -28.56 -2.43 13.75
C PRO A 10 -27.32 -3.13 14.31
N ASP A 11 -26.92 -2.84 15.56
CA ASP A 11 -25.78 -3.47 16.24
C ASP A 11 -25.94 -5.00 16.30
N ASN A 12 -27.15 -5.48 16.61
CA ASN A 12 -27.45 -6.90 16.67
C ASN A 12 -27.40 -7.55 15.28
N LEU A 13 -27.84 -6.84 14.25
CA LEU A 13 -27.77 -7.32 12.86
C LEU A 13 -26.33 -7.41 12.39
N LEU A 14 -25.51 -6.39 12.67
CA LEU A 14 -24.09 -6.43 12.32
C LEU A 14 -23.36 -7.55 13.08
N GLN A 15 -23.67 -7.74 14.37
CA GLN A 15 -23.11 -8.84 15.15
C GLN A 15 -23.47 -10.20 14.54
N LEU A 16 -24.73 -10.41 14.13
CA LEU A 16 -25.16 -11.62 13.43
C LEU A 16 -24.36 -11.82 12.15
N MET A 17 -24.21 -10.78 11.34
CA MET A 17 -23.51 -10.86 10.06
C MET A 17 -22.03 -11.22 10.22
N VAL A 18 -21.34 -10.63 11.20
CA VAL A 18 -19.90 -10.84 11.39
C VAL A 18 -19.61 -12.11 12.18
N LYS A 19 -20.36 -12.40 13.26
CA LYS A 19 -20.08 -13.55 14.14
C LYS A 19 -20.74 -14.83 13.67
N ASP A 20 -22.04 -14.77 13.38
CA ASP A 20 -22.84 -15.97 13.11
C ASP A 20 -22.80 -16.35 11.63
N TRP A 21 -22.86 -15.38 10.72
CA TRP A 21 -22.68 -15.62 9.28
C TRP A 21 -21.21 -15.61 8.84
N GLN A 22 -20.28 -15.30 9.76
CA GLN A 22 -18.83 -15.28 9.51
C GLN A 22 -18.43 -14.39 8.31
N LEU A 23 -19.14 -13.28 8.11
CA LEU A 23 -18.81 -12.32 7.06
C LEU A 23 -17.71 -11.37 7.53
N GLU A 24 -16.67 -11.22 6.70
CA GLU A 24 -15.68 -10.16 6.88
C GLU A 24 -16.32 -8.78 6.65
N LEU A 25 -15.92 -7.79 7.46
CA LEU A 25 -16.39 -6.41 7.29
C LEU A 25 -16.02 -5.89 5.88
N PRO A 26 -16.93 -5.22 5.18
CA PRO A 26 -16.69 -4.76 3.82
C PRO A 26 -15.76 -3.55 3.78
N ASN A 27 -14.91 -3.45 2.76
CA ASN A 27 -14.13 -2.23 2.52
C ASN A 27 -14.95 -1.13 1.81
N LEU A 28 -16.15 -1.47 1.35
CA LEU A 28 -17.09 -0.60 0.65
C LEU A 28 -18.51 -1.20 0.77
N LEU A 29 -19.51 -0.36 1.03
CA LEU A 29 -20.92 -0.73 0.96
C LEU A 29 -21.57 -0.09 -0.27
N ILE A 30 -22.11 -0.90 -1.19
CA ILE A 30 -22.84 -0.46 -2.37
C ILE A 30 -24.33 -0.70 -2.15
N SER A 31 -25.10 0.36 -2.00
CA SER A 31 -26.54 0.30 -1.79
C SER A 31 -27.29 0.60 -3.09
N ILE A 32 -28.01 -0.39 -3.64
CA ILE A 32 -28.69 -0.27 -4.93
C ILE A 32 -30.16 0.09 -4.74
N HIS A 33 -30.60 1.13 -5.43
CA HIS A 33 -31.98 1.60 -5.47
C HIS A 33 -32.45 1.76 -6.92
N GLY A 34 -33.74 1.54 -7.16
CA GLY A 34 -34.29 1.63 -8.52
C GLY A 34 -35.75 1.23 -8.61
N GLY A 35 -36.20 0.93 -9.83
CA GLY A 35 -37.58 0.51 -10.10
C GLY A 35 -37.98 -0.76 -9.38
N LEU A 36 -39.16 -0.76 -8.75
CA LEU A 36 -39.78 -1.96 -8.16
C LEU A 36 -40.51 -2.81 -9.21
N GLN A 37 -41.02 -2.18 -10.28
CA GLN A 37 -41.69 -2.84 -11.39
C GLN A 37 -40.66 -3.32 -12.42
N ASN A 38 -40.97 -4.41 -13.13
CA ASN A 38 -40.09 -4.92 -14.18
C ASN A 38 -40.01 -3.94 -15.35
N PHE A 39 -38.77 -3.71 -15.80
CA PHE A 39 -38.44 -2.93 -16.99
C PHE A 39 -37.25 -3.58 -17.69
N ASP A 40 -37.05 -3.24 -18.96
CA ASP A 40 -35.92 -3.70 -19.74
C ASP A 40 -34.94 -2.56 -19.96
N LEU A 41 -33.67 -2.82 -19.63
CA LEU A 41 -32.55 -1.94 -19.93
C LEU A 41 -32.09 -2.19 -21.35
N GLN A 42 -31.54 -1.14 -21.98
CA GLN A 42 -30.81 -1.30 -23.24
C GLN A 42 -29.72 -2.38 -23.07
N PRO A 43 -29.57 -3.36 -23.98
CA PRO A 43 -28.68 -4.50 -23.79
C PRO A 43 -27.22 -4.10 -23.46
N LYS A 44 -26.72 -3.06 -24.14
CA LYS A 44 -25.38 -2.52 -23.89
C LYS A 44 -25.24 -1.95 -22.47
N LEU A 45 -26.23 -1.17 -22.02
CA LEU A 45 -26.25 -0.60 -20.67
C LEU A 45 -26.36 -1.70 -19.61
N LYS A 46 -27.22 -2.71 -19.82
CA LYS A 46 -27.35 -3.88 -18.93
C LYS A 46 -25.99 -4.58 -18.76
N GLN A 47 -25.26 -4.79 -19.85
CA GLN A 47 -23.95 -5.44 -19.82
C GLN A 47 -22.90 -4.61 -19.08
N VAL A 48 -22.84 -3.30 -19.34
CA VAL A 48 -21.90 -2.39 -18.68
C VAL A 48 -22.20 -2.25 -17.19
N LEU A 49 -23.48 -2.14 -16.82
CA LEU A 49 -23.95 -2.11 -15.43
C LEU A 49 -23.60 -3.39 -14.69
N GLY A 50 -23.96 -4.55 -15.25
CA GLY A 50 -23.67 -5.84 -14.64
C GLY A 50 -22.17 -6.07 -14.44
N LYS A 51 -21.37 -5.86 -15.51
CA LYS A 51 -19.91 -6.05 -15.42
C LYS A 51 -19.26 -5.05 -14.45
N GLY A 52 -19.60 -3.77 -14.55
CA GLY A 52 -19.02 -2.72 -13.71
C GLY A 52 -19.35 -2.89 -12.23
N LEU A 53 -20.59 -3.24 -11.89
CA LEU A 53 -21.01 -3.49 -10.51
C LEU A 53 -20.27 -4.68 -9.90
N ILE A 54 -20.22 -5.81 -10.62
CA ILE A 54 -19.51 -7.01 -10.13
C ILE A 54 -18.02 -6.73 -10.00
N LYS A 55 -17.42 -6.06 -10.98
CA LYS A 55 -16.01 -5.70 -10.94
C LYS A 55 -15.70 -4.81 -9.73
N ALA A 56 -16.51 -3.79 -9.47
CA ALA A 56 -16.36 -2.93 -8.28
C ALA A 56 -16.46 -3.72 -6.97
N ALA A 57 -17.41 -4.65 -6.87
CA ALA A 57 -17.59 -5.45 -5.67
C ALA A 57 -16.42 -6.42 -5.41
N VAL A 58 -15.93 -7.08 -6.47
CA VAL A 58 -14.81 -8.03 -6.38
C VAL A 58 -13.49 -7.31 -6.11
N THR A 59 -13.22 -6.19 -6.78
CA THR A 59 -11.93 -5.49 -6.64
C THR A 59 -11.76 -4.83 -5.28
N THR A 60 -12.85 -4.34 -4.69
CA THR A 60 -12.80 -3.67 -3.37
C THR A 60 -13.12 -4.59 -2.20
N GLY A 61 -13.79 -5.73 -2.42
CA GLY A 61 -14.36 -6.53 -1.33
C GLY A 61 -15.63 -5.87 -0.75
N ALA A 62 -16.51 -5.37 -1.63
CA ALA A 62 -17.72 -4.66 -1.22
C ALA A 62 -18.87 -5.63 -0.88
N TRP A 63 -19.73 -5.17 0.03
CA TRP A 63 -21.08 -5.73 0.17
C TRP A 63 -22.05 -5.00 -0.76
N ILE A 64 -22.98 -5.74 -1.36
CA ILE A 64 -24.06 -5.18 -2.19
C ILE A 64 -25.39 -5.32 -1.45
N PHE A 65 -26.01 -4.19 -1.11
CA PHE A 65 -27.35 -4.15 -0.54
C PHE A 65 -28.40 -3.91 -1.62
N THR A 66 -29.44 -4.75 -1.63
CA THR A 66 -30.56 -4.65 -2.57
C THR A 66 -31.89 -4.86 -1.84
N GLY A 67 -33.01 -4.72 -2.57
CA GLY A 67 -34.35 -5.05 -2.06
C GLY A 67 -34.64 -6.57 -1.96
N GLY A 68 -33.74 -7.45 -2.42
CA GLY A 68 -33.84 -8.92 -2.29
C GLY A 68 -34.91 -9.63 -3.12
N VAL A 69 -35.98 -8.93 -3.54
CA VAL A 69 -37.04 -9.49 -4.38
C VAL A 69 -36.67 -9.47 -5.86
N SER A 70 -37.11 -10.48 -6.62
CA SER A 70 -36.72 -10.65 -8.03
C SER A 70 -37.53 -9.79 -9.01
N THR A 71 -37.69 -8.50 -8.71
CA THR A 71 -38.42 -7.54 -9.55
C THR A 71 -37.57 -6.31 -9.89
N GLY A 72 -37.91 -5.66 -11.00
CA GLY A 72 -37.31 -4.39 -11.43
C GLY A 72 -35.79 -4.43 -11.52
N VAL A 73 -35.11 -3.48 -10.87
CA VAL A 73 -33.64 -3.37 -10.93
C VAL A 73 -32.94 -4.60 -10.32
N ILE A 74 -33.51 -5.20 -9.27
CA ILE A 74 -32.91 -6.34 -8.59
C ILE A 74 -32.81 -7.55 -9.54
N ARG A 75 -33.73 -7.72 -10.49
CA ARG A 75 -33.63 -8.76 -11.53
C ARG A 75 -32.34 -8.61 -12.34
N HIS A 76 -32.04 -7.39 -12.79
CA HIS A 76 -30.82 -7.13 -13.58
C HIS A 76 -29.54 -7.33 -12.76
N VAL A 77 -29.56 -6.97 -11.47
CA VAL A 77 -28.46 -7.25 -10.53
C VAL A 77 -28.29 -8.76 -10.32
N GLY A 78 -29.40 -9.48 -10.14
CA GLY A 78 -29.41 -10.94 -9.99
C GLY A 78 -28.87 -11.68 -11.22
N ASP A 79 -29.20 -11.22 -12.42
CA ASP A 79 -28.62 -11.75 -13.67
C ASP A 79 -27.10 -11.55 -13.70
N ALA A 80 -26.61 -10.35 -13.32
CA ALA A 80 -25.17 -10.07 -13.27
C ALA A 80 -24.42 -10.92 -12.23
N LEU A 81 -25.02 -11.14 -11.05
CA LEU A 81 -24.49 -12.02 -10.01
C LEU A 81 -24.40 -13.48 -10.49
N LYS A 82 -25.44 -13.97 -11.18
CA LYS A 82 -25.49 -15.32 -11.75
C LYS A 82 -24.44 -15.53 -12.85
N ASP A 83 -24.30 -14.56 -13.74
CA ASP A 83 -23.30 -14.57 -14.81
C ASP A 83 -21.87 -14.59 -14.25
N HIS A 84 -21.62 -13.95 -13.10
CA HIS A 84 -20.33 -14.00 -12.44
C HIS A 84 -20.09 -15.36 -11.76
N SER A 85 -21.07 -15.84 -10.98
CA SER A 85 -20.95 -17.11 -10.24
C SER A 85 -20.74 -18.31 -11.15
N SER A 86 -21.21 -18.27 -12.40
CA SER A 86 -20.97 -19.34 -13.38
C SER A 86 -19.57 -19.31 -14.00
N LYS A 87 -18.88 -18.15 -13.96
CA LYS A 87 -17.57 -17.93 -14.60
C LYS A 87 -16.40 -17.87 -13.61
N SER A 88 -16.68 -17.61 -12.33
CA SER A 88 -15.67 -17.37 -11.30
C SER A 88 -16.00 -18.15 -10.03
N ARG A 89 -14.98 -18.57 -9.28
CA ARG A 89 -15.12 -19.18 -7.95
C ARG A 89 -15.36 -18.14 -6.84
N GLY A 90 -15.09 -16.86 -7.09
CA GLY A 90 -15.30 -15.78 -6.13
C GLY A 90 -16.79 -15.48 -5.93
N LYS A 91 -17.27 -15.53 -4.67
CA LYS A 91 -18.65 -15.17 -4.33
C LYS A 91 -18.72 -13.70 -3.93
N VAL A 92 -19.52 -12.93 -4.64
CA VAL A 92 -19.87 -11.55 -4.24
C VAL A 92 -20.88 -11.60 -3.11
N CYS A 93 -20.64 -10.85 -2.03
CA CYS A 93 -21.58 -10.76 -0.91
C CYS A 93 -22.75 -9.83 -1.27
N ALA A 94 -23.83 -10.39 -1.80
CA ALA A 94 -25.07 -9.70 -2.08
C ALA A 94 -26.12 -10.03 -1.01
N ILE A 95 -26.60 -9.01 -0.29
CA ILE A 95 -27.54 -9.11 0.81
C ILE A 95 -28.86 -8.45 0.40
N GLY A 96 -29.92 -9.25 0.33
CA GLY A 96 -31.27 -8.78 0.03
C GLY A 96 -32.02 -8.38 1.31
N ILE A 97 -32.38 -7.10 1.44
CA ILE A 97 -33.20 -6.61 2.55
C ILE A 97 -34.63 -6.42 2.02
N ALA A 98 -35.49 -7.40 2.29
CA ALA A 98 -36.84 -7.47 1.72
C ALA A 98 -37.92 -7.39 2.81
N PRO A 99 -39.08 -6.77 2.56
CA PRO A 99 -40.18 -6.80 3.51
C PRO A 99 -40.85 -8.19 3.53
N TRP A 100 -41.04 -8.78 4.71
CA TRP A 100 -41.66 -10.09 4.89
C TRP A 100 -43.08 -10.16 4.30
N GLY A 101 -43.82 -9.04 4.37
CA GLY A 101 -45.20 -8.94 3.94
C GLY A 101 -45.46 -9.18 2.45
N ILE A 102 -44.46 -8.99 1.59
CA ILE A 102 -44.61 -9.11 0.13
C ILE A 102 -44.08 -10.44 -0.43
N ILE A 103 -43.48 -11.28 0.41
CA ILE A 103 -42.81 -12.50 -0.06
C ILE A 103 -43.86 -13.55 -0.38
N GLU A 104 -43.80 -14.06 -1.61
CA GLU A 104 -44.60 -15.19 -2.06
C GLU A 104 -44.12 -16.49 -1.39
N ASN A 105 -45.04 -17.39 -1.03
CA ASN A 105 -44.74 -18.66 -0.33
C ASN A 105 -43.93 -18.49 0.97
N LYS A 106 -44.16 -17.39 1.70
CA LYS A 106 -43.45 -17.10 2.95
C LYS A 106 -43.70 -18.13 4.07
N GLU A 107 -44.82 -18.86 4.02
CA GLU A 107 -45.13 -19.91 5.00
C GLU A 107 -44.10 -21.06 4.95
N ASP A 108 -43.52 -21.34 3.78
CA ASP A 108 -42.48 -22.37 3.61
C ASP A 108 -41.19 -22.02 4.34
N LEU A 109 -40.94 -20.72 4.55
CA LEU A 109 -39.77 -20.19 5.26
C LEU A 109 -39.95 -20.18 6.77
N ILE A 110 -41.10 -20.59 7.31
CA ILE A 110 -41.33 -20.58 8.75
C ILE A 110 -40.68 -21.80 9.41
N GLY A 111 -39.78 -21.50 10.34
CA GLY A 111 -39.16 -22.48 11.21
C GLY A 111 -38.05 -21.86 12.04
N ARG A 112 -37.71 -22.50 13.16
CA ARG A 112 -36.64 -22.06 14.05
C ARG A 112 -35.43 -22.96 13.84
N ASP A 113 -34.31 -22.36 13.45
CA ASP A 113 -33.03 -23.07 13.23
C ASP A 113 -33.16 -24.28 12.28
N VAL A 114 -33.92 -24.10 11.19
CA VAL A 114 -34.16 -25.15 10.20
C VAL A 114 -33.86 -24.66 8.79
N THR A 115 -33.32 -25.56 7.97
CA THR A 115 -33.19 -25.35 6.53
C THR A 115 -34.52 -25.60 5.85
N ARG A 116 -35.02 -24.60 5.11
CA ARG A 116 -36.27 -24.70 4.36
C ARG A 116 -36.00 -24.51 2.86
N PRO A 117 -36.46 -25.44 2.00
CA PRO A 117 -36.46 -25.19 0.57
C PRO A 117 -37.46 -24.08 0.25
N TYR A 118 -37.07 -23.17 -0.64
CA TYR A 118 -37.92 -22.08 -1.10
C TYR A 118 -38.05 -22.12 -2.63
N GLN A 119 -39.28 -22.08 -3.12
CA GLN A 119 -39.53 -22.12 -4.55
C GLN A 119 -39.64 -20.70 -5.12
N THR A 120 -38.79 -20.36 -6.09
CA THR A 120 -38.76 -19.04 -6.73
C THR A 120 -39.68 -18.93 -7.94
N MET A 121 -40.75 -19.72 -7.99
CA MET A 121 -41.72 -19.67 -9.08
C MET A 121 -42.75 -18.58 -8.79
N SER A 122 -42.75 -17.52 -9.60
CA SER A 122 -43.71 -16.43 -9.47
C SER A 122 -45.10 -16.87 -9.93
N ASN A 123 -46.13 -16.58 -9.14
CA ASN A 123 -47.52 -16.75 -9.57
C ASN A 123 -47.98 -15.48 -10.35
N PRO A 124 -48.35 -15.59 -11.65
CA PRO A 124 -48.77 -14.43 -12.45
C PRO A 124 -50.00 -13.69 -11.91
N LEU A 125 -50.83 -14.35 -11.09
CA LEU A 125 -52.04 -13.78 -10.50
C LEU A 125 -51.79 -13.13 -9.13
N SER A 126 -50.60 -13.32 -8.56
CA SER A 126 -50.24 -12.83 -7.24
C SER A 126 -49.66 -11.43 -7.33
N LYS A 127 -50.01 -10.58 -6.35
CA LYS A 127 -49.39 -9.26 -6.16
C LYS A 127 -48.10 -9.33 -5.32
N LEU A 128 -47.75 -10.54 -4.85
CA LEU A 128 -46.54 -10.80 -4.08
C LEU A 128 -45.34 -10.96 -5.01
N SER A 129 -44.15 -11.08 -4.42
CA SER A 129 -42.89 -11.19 -5.16
C SER A 129 -42.04 -12.30 -4.58
N VAL A 130 -41.32 -13.00 -5.45
CA VAL A 130 -40.39 -14.06 -5.08
C VAL A 130 -39.02 -13.47 -4.70
N LEU A 131 -38.32 -14.14 -3.78
CA LEU A 131 -36.92 -13.82 -3.49
C LEU A 131 -36.01 -14.14 -4.69
N ASN A 132 -34.95 -13.36 -4.87
CA ASN A 132 -34.01 -13.53 -5.96
C ASN A 132 -32.91 -14.56 -5.63
N ASN A 133 -32.88 -15.70 -6.33
CA ASN A 133 -31.96 -16.81 -6.05
C ASN A 133 -30.45 -16.52 -6.24
N SER A 134 -30.07 -15.38 -6.82
CA SER A 134 -28.66 -15.01 -6.99
C SER A 134 -28.06 -14.31 -5.76
N HIS A 135 -28.87 -13.97 -4.75
CA HIS A 135 -28.37 -13.33 -3.52
C HIS A 135 -27.77 -14.35 -2.55
N SER A 136 -26.75 -13.92 -1.83
CA SER A 136 -26.04 -14.76 -0.85
C SER A 136 -26.77 -14.85 0.48
N HIS A 137 -27.39 -13.75 0.92
CA HIS A 137 -28.02 -13.63 2.23
C HIS A 137 -29.32 -12.81 2.13
N PHE A 138 -30.20 -13.00 3.10
CA PHE A 138 -31.48 -12.28 3.18
C PHE A 138 -31.79 -11.84 4.60
N ILE A 139 -32.19 -10.58 4.74
CA ILE A 139 -32.77 -9.99 5.94
C ILE A 139 -34.22 -9.63 5.60
N LEU A 140 -35.16 -10.30 6.26
CA LEU A 140 -36.59 -10.17 5.99
C LEU A 140 -37.23 -9.28 7.07
N ALA A 141 -37.52 -8.04 6.72
CA ALA A 141 -38.03 -7.02 7.63
C ALA A 141 -39.55 -7.16 7.82
N ASP A 142 -39.99 -7.28 9.07
CA ASP A 142 -41.39 -7.50 9.40
C ASP A 142 -41.98 -6.36 10.24
N ASN A 143 -43.12 -5.86 9.79
CA ASN A 143 -43.93 -4.85 10.47
C ASN A 143 -45.39 -5.33 10.68
N GLY A 144 -45.66 -6.63 10.48
CA GLY A 144 -46.97 -7.24 10.60
C GLY A 144 -47.91 -7.00 9.41
N THR A 145 -47.52 -6.21 8.42
CA THR A 145 -48.36 -5.96 7.22
C THR A 145 -48.19 -7.04 6.16
N THR A 146 -49.21 -7.24 5.33
CA THR A 146 -49.17 -8.14 4.17
C THR A 146 -49.44 -7.37 2.89
N GLY A 147 -48.68 -7.64 1.83
CA GLY A 147 -48.79 -6.99 0.52
C GLY A 147 -48.34 -5.53 0.48
N LYS A 148 -47.65 -5.03 1.50
CA LYS A 148 -47.16 -3.64 1.58
C LYS A 148 -45.62 -3.61 1.60
N TYR A 149 -45.06 -2.71 0.80
CA TYR A 149 -43.65 -2.33 0.85
C TYR A 149 -43.41 -1.31 1.98
N GLY A 150 -42.16 -1.16 2.42
CA GLY A 150 -41.74 -0.09 3.32
C GLY A 150 -41.21 -0.54 4.68
N ALA A 151 -41.45 -1.81 5.08
CA ALA A 151 -40.94 -2.34 6.35
C ALA A 151 -39.39 -2.34 6.39
N GLU A 152 -38.77 -2.48 5.23
CA GLU A 152 -37.33 -2.53 5.02
C GLU A 152 -36.65 -1.15 5.05
N VAL A 153 -37.38 -0.06 4.79
CA VAL A 153 -36.78 1.26 4.52
C VAL A 153 -36.02 1.79 5.73
N LYS A 154 -36.67 1.83 6.91
CA LYS A 154 -36.04 2.32 8.15
C LYS A 154 -34.90 1.40 8.59
N LEU A 155 -35.14 0.09 8.54
CA LEU A 155 -34.16 -0.93 8.95
C LEU A 155 -32.89 -0.85 8.10
N ARG A 156 -33.04 -0.80 6.77
CA ARG A 156 -31.93 -0.70 5.81
C ARG A 156 -31.10 0.55 6.06
N ARG A 157 -31.75 1.72 6.21
CA ARG A 157 -31.08 2.99 6.48
C ARG A 157 -30.27 2.96 7.78
N GLN A 158 -30.85 2.43 8.86
CA GLN A 158 -30.16 2.31 10.15
C GLN A 158 -28.97 1.34 10.08
N LEU A 159 -29.12 0.23 9.36
CA LEU A 159 -28.06 -0.75 9.17
C LEU A 159 -26.91 -0.18 8.32
N GLU A 160 -27.22 0.46 7.19
CA GLU A 160 -26.24 1.13 6.33
C GLU A 160 -25.42 2.17 7.10
N LYS A 161 -26.11 3.02 7.88
CA LYS A 161 -25.46 4.01 8.75
C LYS A 161 -24.58 3.37 9.83
N HIS A 162 -25.02 2.27 10.42
CA HIS A 162 -24.24 1.59 11.45
C HIS A 162 -22.98 0.92 10.87
N ILE A 163 -23.07 0.37 9.66
CA ILE A 163 -21.93 -0.21 8.94
C ILE A 163 -20.93 0.88 8.54
N SER A 164 -21.39 2.04 8.06
CA SER A 164 -20.49 3.12 7.64
C SER A 164 -19.64 3.70 8.77
N LEU A 165 -20.10 3.55 10.02
CA LEU A 165 -19.36 3.97 11.22
C LEU A 165 -18.32 2.93 11.70
N GLN A 166 -18.32 1.71 11.14
CA GLN A 166 -17.36 0.67 11.52
C GLN A 166 -15.98 0.95 10.91
N LYS A 167 -14.92 0.79 11.69
CA LYS A 167 -13.55 1.00 11.22
C LYS A 167 -13.07 -0.22 10.44
N ILE A 168 -12.67 -0.01 9.18
CA ILE A 168 -12.18 -1.09 8.30
C ILE A 168 -10.74 -1.47 8.65
N ASN A 169 -9.89 -0.48 8.86
CA ASN A 169 -8.47 -0.67 9.11
C ASN A 169 -8.06 0.16 10.32
N THR A 170 -7.50 -0.50 11.32
CA THR A 170 -6.95 0.16 12.53
C THR A 170 -5.86 1.16 12.20
N ARG A 171 -5.19 1.03 11.05
CA ARG A 171 -4.16 1.94 10.54
C ARG A 171 -4.73 3.16 9.78
N LEU A 172 -5.81 2.99 9.03
CA LEU A 172 -6.36 4.05 8.16
C LEU A 172 -7.43 4.91 8.83
N GLY A 173 -7.94 4.53 10.02
CA GLY A 173 -8.84 5.34 10.83
C GLY A 173 -10.24 5.64 10.23
N GLN A 174 -10.50 5.22 8.99
CA GLN A 174 -11.71 5.51 8.24
C GLN A 174 -12.81 4.46 8.45
N GLY A 175 -14.05 4.94 8.44
CA GLY A 175 -15.25 4.12 8.44
C GLY A 175 -15.49 3.43 7.10
N VAL A 176 -16.48 2.53 7.02
CA VAL A 176 -16.86 1.90 5.75
C VAL A 176 -17.46 2.95 4.79
N PRO A 177 -16.84 3.22 3.63
CA PRO A 177 -17.43 4.11 2.64
C PRO A 177 -18.74 3.50 2.12
N LEU A 178 -19.78 4.32 2.04
CA LEU A 178 -21.11 3.93 1.54
C LEU A 178 -21.42 4.75 0.29
N VAL A 179 -21.88 4.08 -0.77
CA VAL A 179 -22.34 4.71 -2.01
C VAL A 179 -23.74 4.20 -2.37
N CYS A 180 -24.59 5.11 -2.82
CA CYS A 180 -25.90 4.79 -3.35
C CYS A 180 -25.83 4.71 -4.89
N LEU A 181 -26.25 3.59 -5.49
CA LEU A 181 -26.35 3.42 -6.93
C LEU A 181 -27.81 3.41 -7.36
N ILE A 182 -28.18 4.35 -8.22
CA ILE A 182 -29.53 4.53 -8.73
C ILE A 182 -29.60 4.07 -10.18
N VAL A 183 -30.52 3.14 -10.43
CA VAL A 183 -30.84 2.65 -11.78
C VAL A 183 -32.35 2.69 -11.95
N GLU A 184 -32.79 3.49 -12.93
CA GLU A 184 -34.20 3.75 -13.16
C GLU A 184 -34.88 4.34 -11.91
N GLY A 185 -36.15 4.01 -11.64
CA GLY A 185 -36.83 4.39 -10.40
C GLY A 185 -38.11 5.19 -10.57
N GLY A 186 -38.98 5.07 -9.57
CA GLY A 186 -40.15 5.93 -9.39
C GLY A 186 -39.85 7.15 -8.51
N PRO A 187 -40.88 7.93 -8.14
CA PRO A 187 -40.74 9.12 -7.29
C PRO A 187 -40.11 8.83 -5.92
N ASN A 188 -40.35 7.64 -5.36
CA ASN A 188 -39.74 7.21 -4.09
C ASN A 188 -38.20 7.17 -4.17
N VAL A 189 -37.63 6.87 -5.34
CA VAL A 189 -36.18 6.86 -5.52
C VAL A 189 -35.61 8.28 -5.38
N ILE A 190 -36.30 9.31 -5.84
CA ILE A 190 -35.91 10.71 -5.65
C ILE A 190 -35.94 11.08 -4.16
N SER A 191 -36.94 10.60 -3.41
CA SER A 191 -36.99 10.78 -1.95
C SER A 191 -35.79 10.10 -1.27
N ILE A 192 -35.46 8.87 -1.65
CA ILE A 192 -34.30 8.14 -1.14
C ILE A 192 -33.01 8.91 -1.44
N THR A 193 -32.82 9.40 -2.66
CA THR A 193 -31.67 10.24 -3.04
C THR A 193 -31.54 11.45 -2.12
N LEU A 194 -32.65 12.17 -1.91
CA LEU A 194 -32.66 13.35 -1.08
C LEU A 194 -32.29 13.03 0.37
N GLU A 195 -32.80 11.90 0.90
CA GLU A 195 -32.46 11.42 2.24
C GLU A 195 -31.00 11.02 2.36
N SER A 196 -30.46 10.26 1.40
CA SER A 196 -29.04 9.88 1.34
C SER A 196 -28.12 11.11 1.33
N LEU A 197 -28.48 12.15 0.58
CA LEU A 197 -27.71 13.39 0.52
C LEU A 197 -27.82 14.24 1.80
N LYS A 198 -28.89 14.07 2.58
CA LYS A 198 -29.13 14.78 3.85
C LYS A 198 -28.57 14.06 5.07
N GLU A 199 -28.11 12.83 4.93
CA GLU A 199 -27.47 12.10 6.03
C GLU A 199 -26.22 12.80 6.55
N GLU A 200 -25.86 12.45 7.78
CA GLU A 200 -24.62 12.86 8.42
C GLU A 200 -23.85 11.60 8.88
N PRO A 201 -22.70 11.29 8.24
CA PRO A 201 -22.14 11.94 7.05
C PRO A 201 -22.98 11.71 5.77
N PRO A 202 -22.92 12.61 4.77
CA PRO A 202 -23.73 12.48 3.56
C PRO A 202 -23.26 11.31 2.70
N VAL A 203 -24.22 10.65 2.04
CA VAL A 203 -23.95 9.48 1.19
C VAL A 203 -23.86 9.91 -0.27
N PRO A 204 -22.71 9.69 -0.95
CA PRO A 204 -22.58 9.97 -2.38
C PRO A 204 -23.49 9.08 -3.21
N VAL A 205 -24.01 9.64 -4.31
CA VAL A 205 -25.02 9.01 -5.16
C VAL A 205 -24.51 8.92 -6.59
N VAL A 206 -24.52 7.72 -7.16
CA VAL A 206 -24.25 7.47 -8.57
C VAL A 206 -25.57 7.24 -9.31
N VAL A 207 -25.84 8.05 -10.33
CA VAL A 207 -27.06 7.98 -11.14
C VAL A 207 -26.72 7.41 -12.51
N CYS A 208 -27.38 6.34 -12.92
CA CYS A 208 -27.17 5.71 -14.22
C CYS A 208 -28.01 6.39 -15.31
N ASP A 209 -27.40 7.28 -16.10
CA ASP A 209 -28.09 7.98 -17.20
C ASP A 209 -28.52 6.99 -18.29
N GLY A 210 -29.70 7.21 -18.88
CA GLY A 210 -30.29 6.34 -19.89
C GLY A 210 -30.90 5.05 -19.34
N SER A 211 -31.02 4.92 -18.02
CA SER A 211 -31.73 3.80 -17.39
C SER A 211 -33.23 4.04 -17.23
N GLY A 212 -33.71 5.28 -17.37
CA GLY A 212 -35.14 5.60 -17.40
C GLY A 212 -35.67 6.36 -16.17
N ARG A 213 -36.87 6.91 -16.33
CA ARG A 213 -37.72 7.52 -15.29
C ARG A 213 -36.96 8.47 -14.34
N ALA A 214 -36.89 8.16 -13.05
CA ALA A 214 -36.25 9.01 -12.04
C ALA A 214 -34.77 9.27 -12.32
N SER A 215 -34.04 8.25 -12.80
CA SER A 215 -32.61 8.36 -13.10
C SER A 215 -32.33 9.39 -14.20
N ASP A 216 -33.14 9.40 -15.26
CA ASP A 216 -32.98 10.35 -16.36
C ASP A 216 -33.40 11.77 -15.96
N ILE A 217 -34.45 11.92 -15.12
CA ILE A 217 -34.84 13.23 -14.56
C ILE A 217 -33.70 13.82 -13.73
N MET A 218 -33.09 13.01 -12.85
CA MET A 218 -31.95 13.43 -12.04
C MET A 218 -30.71 13.75 -12.89
N SER A 219 -30.45 12.95 -13.92
CA SER A 219 -29.33 13.15 -14.86
C SER A 219 -29.49 14.42 -15.69
N PHE A 220 -30.73 14.72 -16.12
CA PHE A 220 -31.08 15.95 -16.81
C PHE A 220 -30.91 17.17 -15.88
N ALA A 221 -31.49 17.12 -14.67
CA ALA A 221 -31.35 18.19 -13.69
C ALA A 221 -29.87 18.48 -13.37
N HIS A 222 -29.06 17.43 -13.17
CA HIS A 222 -27.62 17.59 -12.91
C HIS A 222 -26.87 18.24 -14.09
N LYS A 223 -27.27 17.97 -15.33
CA LYS A 223 -26.63 18.52 -16.54
C LYS A 223 -26.89 20.02 -16.70
N TYR A 224 -28.10 20.47 -16.42
CA TYR A 224 -28.55 21.85 -16.66
C TYR A 224 -28.54 22.73 -15.39
N CYS A 225 -28.02 22.20 -14.29
CA CYS A 225 -27.86 22.94 -13.06
C CYS A 225 -26.50 23.66 -13.03
N GLU A 226 -26.50 24.94 -12.65
CA GLU A 226 -25.31 25.78 -12.49
C GLU A 226 -24.54 25.45 -11.20
N GLU A 227 -23.37 26.06 -11.01
CA GLU A 227 -22.61 25.96 -9.75
C GLU A 227 -23.45 26.53 -8.59
N GLY A 228 -23.58 25.77 -7.49
CA GLY A 228 -24.43 26.14 -6.35
C GLY A 228 -25.87 25.59 -6.39
N GLY A 229 -26.22 24.76 -7.38
CA GLY A 229 -27.50 24.04 -7.36
C GLY A 229 -28.68 24.79 -7.96
N LEU A 230 -28.43 25.93 -8.62
CA LEU A 230 -29.46 26.76 -9.23
C LEU A 230 -29.91 26.20 -10.58
N ILE A 231 -31.21 26.25 -10.84
CA ILE A 231 -31.84 25.82 -12.10
C ILE A 231 -32.66 27.00 -12.63
N THR A 232 -32.39 27.38 -13.88
CA THR A 232 -33.10 28.46 -14.58
C THR A 232 -34.60 28.17 -14.72
N ASP A 233 -35.39 29.22 -14.85
CA ASP A 233 -36.86 29.12 -14.92
C ASP A 233 -37.32 28.26 -16.10
N ASP A 234 -36.67 28.41 -17.27
CA ASP A 234 -36.98 27.61 -18.47
C ASP A 234 -36.76 26.10 -18.25
N VAL A 235 -35.63 25.74 -17.64
CA VAL A 235 -35.28 24.34 -17.34
C VAL A 235 -36.22 23.78 -16.27
N ARG A 236 -36.64 24.62 -15.31
CA ARG A 236 -37.59 24.25 -14.26
C ARG A 236 -38.95 23.89 -14.85
N ASP A 237 -39.47 24.69 -15.78
CA ASP A 237 -40.73 24.41 -16.45
C ASP A 237 -40.65 23.15 -17.32
N GLN A 238 -39.52 22.96 -18.02
CA GLN A 238 -39.28 21.74 -18.80
C GLN A 238 -39.21 20.50 -17.89
N LEU A 239 -38.52 20.58 -16.74
CA LEU A 239 -38.46 19.51 -15.74
C LEU A 239 -39.84 19.19 -15.19
N LEU A 240 -40.66 20.21 -14.88
CA LEU A 240 -42.02 20.01 -14.38
C LEU A 240 -42.88 19.23 -15.39
N VAL A 241 -42.84 19.62 -16.67
CA VAL A 241 -43.55 18.92 -17.75
C VAL A 241 -43.03 17.49 -17.90
N THR A 242 -41.72 17.29 -17.79
CA THR A 242 -41.09 15.96 -17.89
C THR A 242 -41.54 15.07 -16.74
N ILE A 243 -41.44 15.54 -15.49
CA ILE A 243 -41.91 14.82 -14.29
C ILE A 243 -43.39 14.44 -14.41
N GLN A 244 -44.22 15.39 -14.88
CA GLN A 244 -45.65 15.18 -15.05
C GLN A 244 -45.95 14.06 -16.04
N LYS A 245 -45.25 14.05 -17.19
CA LYS A 245 -45.39 13.02 -18.22
C LYS A 245 -44.79 11.67 -17.80
N THR A 246 -43.66 11.67 -17.10
CA THR A 246 -42.96 10.45 -16.71
C THR A 246 -43.70 9.66 -15.62
N PHE A 247 -44.31 10.35 -14.65
CA PHE A 247 -45.00 9.70 -13.53
C PHE A 247 -46.53 9.74 -13.61
N ASN A 248 -47.11 10.38 -14.65
CA ASN A 248 -48.56 10.61 -14.78
C ASN A 248 -49.18 11.26 -13.54
N TYR A 249 -48.48 12.26 -12.98
CA TYR A 249 -48.88 12.94 -11.74
C TYR A 249 -49.66 14.23 -12.03
N SER A 250 -50.43 14.69 -11.04
CA SER A 250 -51.05 16.03 -11.10
C SER A 250 -50.00 17.13 -11.01
N LYS A 251 -50.36 18.36 -11.41
CA LYS A 251 -49.43 19.51 -11.36
C LYS A 251 -48.86 19.73 -9.94
N SER A 252 -49.68 19.60 -8.90
CA SER A 252 -49.25 19.76 -7.50
C SER A 252 -48.28 18.67 -7.05
N GLN A 253 -48.55 17.41 -7.40
CA GLN A 253 -47.64 16.29 -7.10
C GLN A 253 -46.31 16.45 -7.84
N SER A 254 -46.35 16.83 -9.12
CA SER A 254 -45.15 17.07 -9.93
C SER A 254 -44.33 18.24 -9.39
N GLN A 255 -44.97 19.29 -8.88
CA GLN A 255 -44.28 20.39 -8.17
C GLN A 255 -43.55 19.90 -6.92
N GLN A 256 -44.16 19.00 -6.13
CA GLN A 256 -43.50 18.41 -4.96
C GLN A 256 -42.26 17.59 -5.34
N ILE A 257 -42.34 16.80 -6.42
CA ILE A 257 -41.17 16.05 -6.93
C ILE A 257 -40.09 17.02 -7.43
N LEU A 258 -40.47 18.07 -8.15
CA LEU A 258 -39.55 19.07 -8.65
C LEU A 258 -38.78 19.76 -7.51
N LEU A 259 -39.46 20.10 -6.41
CA LEU A 259 -38.82 20.66 -5.22
C LEU A 259 -37.79 19.68 -4.62
N MET A 260 -38.08 18.38 -4.59
CA MET A 260 -37.10 17.39 -4.13
C MET A 260 -35.89 17.28 -5.06
N VAL A 261 -36.10 17.31 -6.38
CA VAL A 261 -35.01 17.30 -7.36
C VAL A 261 -34.14 18.55 -7.20
N MET A 262 -34.74 19.74 -7.07
CA MET A 262 -34.00 20.99 -6.83
C MET A 262 -33.21 20.94 -5.52
N GLU A 263 -33.79 20.38 -4.47
CA GLU A 263 -33.09 20.21 -3.18
C GLU A 263 -31.89 19.24 -3.30
N CYS A 264 -32.00 18.17 -4.10
CA CYS A 264 -30.87 17.29 -4.39
C CYS A 264 -29.76 18.05 -5.13
N MET A 265 -30.11 18.91 -6.09
CA MET A 265 -29.15 19.67 -6.89
C MET A 265 -28.36 20.69 -6.07
N LYS A 266 -28.84 21.15 -4.91
CA LYS A 266 -28.04 21.96 -3.97
C LYS A 266 -26.76 21.26 -3.51
N LYS A 267 -26.74 19.92 -3.49
CA LYS A 267 -25.56 19.09 -3.19
C LYS A 267 -25.06 18.35 -4.44
N LYS A 268 -25.06 19.03 -5.60
CA LYS A 268 -24.64 18.49 -6.90
C LYS A 268 -23.29 17.75 -6.85
N GLU A 269 -22.36 18.23 -6.04
CA GLU A 269 -21.00 17.68 -5.86
C GLU A 269 -21.00 16.21 -5.40
N LEU A 270 -22.04 15.80 -4.67
CA LEU A 270 -22.22 14.44 -4.15
C LEU A 270 -22.89 13.50 -5.16
N ILE A 271 -23.41 14.04 -6.28
CA ILE A 271 -24.12 13.29 -7.31
C ILE A 271 -23.18 13.09 -8.49
N THR A 272 -22.85 11.84 -8.79
CA THR A 272 -22.08 11.47 -9.98
C THR A 272 -23.00 10.83 -11.00
N VAL A 273 -23.13 11.44 -12.17
CA VAL A 273 -23.91 10.86 -13.27
C VAL A 273 -23.01 9.99 -14.13
N PHE A 274 -23.35 8.70 -14.24
CA PHE A 274 -22.71 7.77 -15.17
C PHE A 274 -23.36 7.87 -16.54
N ARG A 275 -22.58 8.19 -17.58
CA ARG A 275 -23.03 8.23 -18.97
C ARG A 275 -22.28 7.22 -19.81
N MET A 276 -23.01 6.37 -20.54
CA MET A 276 -22.39 5.39 -21.42
C MET A 276 -21.64 6.08 -22.57
N GLY A 277 -20.31 5.89 -22.65
CA GLY A 277 -19.49 6.39 -23.75
C GLY A 277 -18.91 7.80 -23.55
N SER A 278 -19.02 8.40 -22.37
CA SER A 278 -18.33 9.66 -22.05
C SER A 278 -16.85 9.44 -21.71
N GLU A 279 -15.98 10.35 -22.15
CA GLU A 279 -14.56 10.35 -21.80
C GLU A 279 -14.35 10.46 -20.28
N GLY A 280 -13.48 9.62 -19.71
CA GLY A 280 -13.15 9.60 -18.26
C GLY A 280 -13.93 8.61 -17.39
N GLN A 281 -15.09 8.11 -17.83
CA GLN A 281 -15.87 7.06 -17.16
C GLN A 281 -16.00 5.82 -18.06
N GLN A 282 -14.91 5.08 -18.22
CA GLN A 282 -14.91 3.89 -19.09
C GLN A 282 -15.81 2.76 -18.56
N ASP A 283 -16.01 2.69 -17.24
CA ASP A 283 -16.81 1.66 -16.55
C ASP A 283 -17.61 2.26 -15.37
N ILE A 284 -18.74 1.64 -15.01
CA ILE A 284 -19.55 2.01 -13.82
C ILE A 284 -18.76 1.88 -12.52
N GLU A 285 -17.82 0.93 -12.47
CA GLU A 285 -16.87 0.81 -11.38
C GLU A 285 -16.12 2.12 -11.10
N MET A 286 -15.60 2.76 -12.16
CA MET A 286 -14.87 4.02 -12.03
C MET A 286 -15.78 5.14 -11.54
N ALA A 287 -17.03 5.17 -11.99
CA ALA A 287 -18.02 6.14 -11.51
C ALA A 287 -18.32 5.95 -10.01
N ILE A 288 -18.48 4.71 -9.54
CA ILE A 288 -18.68 4.38 -8.13
C ILE A 288 -17.51 4.88 -7.27
N LEU A 289 -16.28 4.54 -7.66
CA LEU A 289 -15.11 4.87 -6.86
C LEU A 289 -14.77 6.37 -6.92
N THR A 290 -14.99 7.01 -8.07
CA THR A 290 -14.84 8.47 -8.22
C THR A 290 -15.87 9.22 -7.37
N ALA A 291 -17.12 8.74 -7.32
CA ALA A 291 -18.17 9.34 -6.49
C ALA A 291 -17.83 9.30 -5.00
N LEU A 292 -17.19 8.23 -4.53
CA LEU A 292 -16.74 8.12 -3.15
C LEU A 292 -15.59 9.09 -2.83
N LEU A 293 -14.64 9.27 -3.75
CA LEU A 293 -13.54 10.21 -3.55
C LEU A 293 -14.01 11.66 -3.54
N LYS A 294 -14.91 12.03 -4.47
CA LYS A 294 -15.44 13.39 -4.56
C LYS A 294 -16.48 13.68 -3.48
N GLY A 295 -17.41 12.76 -3.27
CA GLY A 295 -18.58 12.99 -2.43
C GLY A 295 -18.36 12.80 -0.92
N THR A 296 -17.16 12.42 -0.48
CA THR A 296 -16.85 12.39 0.95
C THR A 296 -16.28 13.73 1.45
N ASN A 297 -16.03 14.71 0.57
CA ASN A 297 -15.23 15.91 0.88
C ASN A 297 -13.94 15.57 1.64
N ALA A 298 -13.42 14.37 1.39
CA ALA A 298 -12.26 13.82 2.06
C ALA A 298 -11.03 14.63 1.66
N SER A 299 -10.13 14.86 2.62
CA SER A 299 -8.85 15.50 2.34
C SER A 299 -8.04 14.65 1.35
N ALA A 300 -7.10 15.23 0.61
CA ALA A 300 -6.27 14.45 -0.32
C ALA A 300 -5.57 13.23 0.35
N PRO A 301 -5.07 13.33 1.60
CA PRO A 301 -4.60 12.16 2.37
C PRO A 301 -5.64 11.07 2.59
N ASP A 302 -6.87 11.46 2.91
CA ASP A 302 -7.98 10.55 3.14
C ASP A 302 -8.39 9.84 1.84
N GLN A 303 -8.41 10.58 0.73
CA GLN A 303 -8.65 10.03 -0.60
C GLN A 303 -7.57 9.02 -1.00
N LEU A 304 -6.30 9.31 -0.68
CA LEU A 304 -5.18 8.40 -0.96
C LEU A 304 -5.30 7.12 -0.14
N SER A 305 -5.68 7.26 1.13
CA SER A 305 -5.95 6.14 2.05
C SER A 305 -7.08 5.23 1.53
N LEU A 306 -8.17 5.81 1.04
CA LEU A 306 -9.27 5.07 0.40
C LEU A 306 -8.80 4.32 -0.86
N ALA A 307 -8.08 5.00 -1.74
CA ALA A 307 -7.57 4.38 -2.97
C ALA A 307 -6.62 3.20 -2.66
N LEU A 308 -5.79 3.35 -1.62
CA LEU A 308 -4.87 2.31 -1.15
C LEU A 308 -5.62 1.12 -0.54
N ALA A 309 -6.65 1.38 0.28
CA ALA A 309 -7.51 0.33 0.84
C ALA A 309 -8.18 -0.50 -0.28
N TRP A 310 -8.66 0.17 -1.33
CA TRP A 310 -9.28 -0.48 -2.50
C TRP A 310 -8.29 -1.11 -3.47
N ASN A 311 -6.98 -0.94 -3.28
CA ASN A 311 -5.94 -1.33 -4.26
C ASN A 311 -6.15 -0.73 -5.65
N ARG A 312 -6.52 0.56 -5.73
CA ARG A 312 -6.80 1.25 -7.00
C ARG A 312 -5.83 2.38 -7.29
N VAL A 313 -4.65 1.97 -7.76
CA VAL A 313 -3.56 2.89 -8.13
C VAL A 313 -3.93 3.81 -9.30
N ASP A 314 -4.76 3.31 -10.23
CA ASP A 314 -5.26 4.05 -11.38
C ASP A 314 -6.10 5.26 -10.95
N ILE A 315 -6.92 5.08 -9.92
CA ILE A 315 -7.74 6.15 -9.35
C ILE A 315 -6.85 7.17 -8.62
N ALA A 316 -5.90 6.72 -7.81
CA ALA A 316 -4.96 7.61 -7.14
C ALA A 316 -4.20 8.48 -8.16
N ARG A 317 -3.68 7.85 -9.22
CA ARG A 317 -2.97 8.55 -10.30
C ARG A 317 -3.86 9.60 -10.99
N ASN A 318 -5.08 9.23 -11.34
CA ASN A 318 -5.96 10.05 -12.20
C ASN A 318 -6.79 11.10 -11.45
N GLN A 319 -7.03 10.93 -10.14
CA GLN A 319 -7.91 11.82 -9.37
C GLN A 319 -7.18 12.57 -8.26
N ILE A 320 -6.11 12.00 -7.69
CA ILE A 320 -5.41 12.60 -6.54
C ILE A 320 -4.14 13.32 -7.00
N PHE A 321 -3.28 12.61 -7.75
CA PHE A 321 -2.00 13.18 -8.20
C PHE A 321 -2.11 14.14 -9.39
N VAL A 322 -3.28 14.23 -10.06
CA VAL A 322 -3.52 15.21 -11.15
C VAL A 322 -3.58 16.65 -10.62
N TYR A 323 -4.19 16.86 -9.45
CA TYR A 323 -4.27 18.18 -8.81
C TYR A 323 -2.97 18.53 -8.03
N GLY A 324 -2.07 17.56 -7.86
CA GLY A 324 -0.82 17.70 -7.11
C GLY A 324 0.28 18.51 -7.81
N HIS A 325 0.12 18.88 -9.09
CA HIS A 325 1.13 19.69 -9.81
C HIS A 325 1.31 21.12 -9.28
N HIS A 326 0.48 21.58 -8.34
CA HIS A 326 0.64 22.87 -7.66
C HIS A 326 1.40 22.78 -6.32
N LEU A 327 1.74 21.58 -5.84
CA LEU A 327 2.53 21.37 -4.63
C LEU A 327 3.94 20.91 -5.03
N PRO A 328 5.01 21.58 -4.55
CA PRO A 328 6.37 21.22 -4.93
C PRO A 328 6.70 19.82 -4.40
N PRO A 329 7.56 19.05 -5.11
CA PRO A 329 8.02 17.75 -4.65
C PRO A 329 8.69 17.88 -3.28
N ALA A 330 8.57 16.84 -2.44
CA ALA A 330 9.16 16.82 -1.08
C ALA A 330 10.68 17.11 -1.06
N SER A 331 11.36 16.92 -2.20
CA SER A 331 12.76 17.30 -2.42
C SER A 331 13.03 18.81 -2.30
N ALA A 332 12.02 19.68 -2.46
CA ALA A 332 12.18 21.13 -2.37
C ALA A 332 12.49 21.62 -0.94
N LEU A 333 12.13 20.85 0.09
CA LEU A 333 12.47 21.18 1.49
C LEU A 333 13.90 20.76 1.87
N ALA A 334 14.44 19.72 1.22
CA ALA A 334 15.78 19.19 1.51
C ALA A 334 16.92 20.13 1.07
N ASN A 335 16.67 21.04 0.12
CA ASN A 335 17.68 21.96 -0.40
C ASN A 335 17.74 23.32 0.33
N SER A 336 16.96 23.52 1.40
CA SER A 336 16.87 24.81 2.10
C SER A 336 17.76 24.94 3.34
N SER A 337 18.51 23.90 3.71
CA SER A 337 19.38 23.88 4.91
C SER A 337 20.87 24.10 4.64
N GLY A 338 21.27 24.48 3.42
CA GLY A 338 22.70 24.66 3.11
C GLY A 338 22.95 25.71 2.04
N THR A 339 23.06 26.98 2.44
CA THR A 339 24.03 28.00 1.97
C THR A 339 23.54 29.41 2.27
N VAL A 340 24.15 30.08 3.26
CA VAL A 340 24.17 31.54 3.35
C VAL A 340 25.62 31.98 3.54
N ALA A 341 26.30 32.25 2.44
CA ALA A 341 27.45 33.15 2.41
C ALA A 341 27.15 34.24 1.37
N THR A 342 27.01 35.45 1.89
CA THR A 342 26.50 36.66 1.26
C THR A 342 27.52 37.31 0.32
N THR A 343 27.09 37.72 -0.87
CA THR A 343 27.46 39.03 -1.47
C THR A 343 26.37 39.48 -2.43
N THR A 344 25.55 40.46 -2.02
CA THR A 344 24.89 41.38 -2.95
C THR A 344 24.78 42.75 -2.29
N GLU A 345 25.40 43.73 -2.94
CA GLU A 345 25.26 45.15 -2.67
C GLU A 345 23.78 45.58 -2.85
N ARG A 346 23.30 46.49 -2.00
CA ARG A 346 22.08 47.25 -2.25
C ARG A 346 22.39 48.76 -2.28
N PRO A 347 21.80 49.51 -3.23
CA PRO A 347 21.96 50.96 -3.31
C PRO A 347 21.08 51.69 -2.29
N LYS A 348 21.53 52.90 -1.96
CA LYS A 348 21.07 53.82 -0.92
C LYS A 348 19.78 54.57 -1.28
N SER A 349 18.97 54.88 -0.27
CA SER A 349 18.25 56.15 -0.15
C SER A 349 17.94 56.46 1.34
N PRO A 350 17.76 57.74 1.71
CA PRO A 350 18.41 58.31 2.88
C PRO A 350 17.51 58.49 4.10
N ALA A 351 18.12 58.42 5.29
CA ALA A 351 17.52 58.86 6.54
C ALA A 351 17.74 60.38 6.74
N ALA A 352 16.69 61.07 7.17
CA ALA A 352 16.80 62.37 7.82
C ALA A 352 16.88 62.16 9.35
N ALA A 353 18.01 62.54 9.92
CA ALA A 353 18.22 62.76 11.35
C ALA A 353 17.81 64.24 11.68
N PRO A 354 17.82 64.75 12.95
CA PRO A 354 19.00 64.64 13.82
C PRO A 354 18.82 64.70 15.36
N ARG A 355 19.88 64.23 16.05
CA ARG A 355 20.54 64.82 17.24
C ARG A 355 19.76 64.83 18.59
N ASN A 356 20.36 64.72 19.78
CA ASN A 356 21.74 64.55 20.24
C ASN A 356 21.76 64.29 21.77
N LYS A 357 22.89 63.72 22.24
CA LYS A 357 23.59 63.95 23.53
C LYS A 357 23.16 63.22 24.84
N ALA A 358 23.99 62.22 25.17
CA ALA A 358 25.08 62.27 26.18
C ALA A 358 24.86 61.77 27.63
N LYS A 359 25.79 60.87 28.03
CA LYS A 359 26.41 60.58 29.35
C LYS A 359 25.51 59.95 30.45
N ALA A 360 25.97 59.05 31.33
CA ALA A 360 27.17 58.24 31.49
C ALA A 360 26.91 57.16 32.58
N ARG A 361 27.60 56.02 32.45
CA ARG A 361 28.10 55.06 33.47
C ARG A 361 27.26 54.71 34.72
N GLY A 362 26.93 53.42 34.83
CA GLY A 362 26.67 52.71 36.10
C GLY A 362 26.49 51.20 35.88
N LYS A 363 27.39 50.39 36.44
CA LYS A 363 27.50 48.92 36.31
C LYS A 363 26.16 48.19 36.54
N LYS A 364 25.71 47.42 35.54
CA LYS A 364 24.69 46.37 35.68
C LYS A 364 25.35 45.06 36.12
N GLY A 365 24.97 44.56 37.30
CA GLY A 365 24.83 43.11 37.49
C GLY A 365 23.55 42.66 36.79
N LYS A 366 23.64 41.65 35.92
CA LYS A 366 22.46 41.07 35.26
C LYS A 366 22.56 39.55 35.33
N GLY A 367 21.69 38.96 36.15
CA GLY A 367 21.11 37.67 35.84
C GLY A 367 20.33 37.81 34.52
N GLY A 368 20.69 37.02 33.53
CA GLY A 368 20.01 36.95 32.25
C GLY A 368 18.90 35.90 32.32
N LYS A 369 17.65 36.37 32.45
CA LYS A 369 16.48 35.62 31.99
C LYS A 369 16.66 35.32 30.50
N ALA A 370 16.58 34.05 30.13
CA ALA A 370 16.43 33.64 28.74
C ALA A 370 15.23 34.40 28.14
N LYS A 371 15.50 35.11 27.05
CA LYS A 371 14.47 35.74 26.23
C LYS A 371 13.74 34.59 25.51
N PRO A 372 12.40 34.48 25.57
CA PRO A 372 11.73 33.49 24.75
C PRO A 372 12.02 33.83 23.28
N GLU A 373 12.49 32.83 22.53
CA GLU A 373 12.55 32.92 21.08
C GLU A 373 11.17 33.30 20.56
N PRO A 374 11.06 34.22 19.59
CA PRO A 374 9.77 34.49 18.97
C PRO A 374 9.29 33.19 18.30
N PRO A 375 8.00 32.84 18.39
CA PRO A 375 7.48 31.68 17.68
C PRO A 375 7.76 31.88 16.19
N GLU A 376 8.44 30.92 15.58
CA GLU A 376 8.63 30.86 14.15
C GLU A 376 7.23 30.91 13.53
N GLU A 377 6.89 32.05 12.92
CA GLU A 377 5.59 32.29 12.29
C GLU A 377 5.56 31.44 11.01
N THR A 378 5.29 30.14 11.18
CA THR A 378 5.28 29.17 10.08
C THR A 378 4.09 29.48 9.17
N ASP A 379 4.40 29.87 7.94
CA ASP A 379 3.45 30.08 6.85
C ASP A 379 2.44 28.90 6.80
N PRO A 380 1.12 29.13 6.79
CA PRO A 380 0.11 28.07 6.69
C PRO A 380 0.35 27.12 5.51
N ARG A 381 0.95 27.59 4.40
CA ARG A 381 1.32 26.75 3.25
C ARG A 381 2.43 25.74 3.60
N LYS A 382 3.37 26.11 4.47
CA LYS A 382 4.45 25.22 4.94
C LYS A 382 3.87 24.10 5.82
N ILE A 383 2.87 24.40 6.65
CA ILE A 383 2.18 23.43 7.50
C ILE A 383 1.36 22.44 6.65
N GLU A 384 0.63 22.93 5.65
CA GLU A 384 -0.10 22.07 4.71
C GLU A 384 0.83 21.16 3.90
N LEU A 385 1.97 21.69 3.45
CA LEU A 385 2.99 20.91 2.75
C LEU A 385 3.59 19.82 3.66
N MET A 386 3.94 20.15 4.90
CA MET A 386 4.42 19.15 5.87
C MET A 386 3.37 18.07 6.14
N ARG A 387 2.09 18.45 6.28
CA ARG A 387 1.00 17.50 6.47
C ARG A 387 0.84 16.57 5.27
N TRP A 388 0.98 17.09 4.05
CA TRP A 388 0.96 16.29 2.83
C TRP A 388 2.14 15.33 2.75
N VAL A 389 3.37 15.79 3.02
CA VAL A 389 4.56 14.95 3.06
C VAL A 389 4.41 13.81 4.08
N ASN A 390 3.98 14.12 5.31
CA ASN A 390 3.73 13.11 6.34
C ASN A 390 2.66 12.10 5.91
N SER A 391 1.64 12.56 5.16
CA SER A 391 0.59 11.69 4.64
C SER A 391 1.10 10.77 3.53
N LEU A 392 2.02 11.24 2.68
CA LEU A 392 2.68 10.42 1.66
C LEU A 392 3.60 9.36 2.30
N GLU A 393 4.32 9.71 3.35
CA GLU A 393 5.12 8.73 4.11
C GLU A 393 4.23 7.69 4.79
N GLN A 394 3.11 8.09 5.40
CA GLN A 394 2.16 7.13 5.98
C GLN A 394 1.57 6.22 4.90
N ALA A 395 1.17 6.78 3.75
CA ALA A 395 0.70 6.00 2.62
C ALA A 395 1.78 5.04 2.08
N MET A 396 3.06 5.42 2.12
CA MET A 396 4.17 4.54 1.77
C MET A 396 4.29 3.37 2.75
N MET A 397 4.21 3.63 4.07
CA MET A 397 4.19 2.56 5.07
C MET A 397 3.03 1.59 4.85
N ASP A 398 1.81 2.11 4.62
CA ASP A 398 0.63 1.27 4.41
C ASP A 398 0.72 0.49 3.10
N ALA A 399 1.26 1.08 2.03
CA ALA A 399 1.48 0.40 0.75
C ALA A 399 2.48 -0.76 0.88
N LEU A 400 3.56 -0.58 1.64
CA LEU A 400 4.52 -1.63 1.94
C LEU A 400 3.85 -2.74 2.75
N VAL A 401 3.20 -2.40 3.88
CA VAL A 401 2.54 -3.37 4.76
C VAL A 401 1.48 -4.20 4.03
N LEU A 402 0.70 -3.59 3.12
CA LEU A 402 -0.35 -4.27 2.36
C LEU A 402 0.11 -4.91 1.04
N ASP A 403 1.43 -4.97 0.78
CA ASP A 403 2.02 -5.55 -0.44
C ASP A 403 1.54 -4.89 -1.75
N ARG A 404 1.27 -3.59 -1.73
CA ARG A 404 0.71 -2.82 -2.84
C ARG A 404 1.84 -2.21 -3.70
N VAL A 405 2.52 -3.05 -4.48
CA VAL A 405 3.70 -2.65 -5.29
C VAL A 405 3.43 -1.46 -6.22
N ASP A 406 2.27 -1.43 -6.88
CA ASP A 406 1.93 -0.34 -7.80
C ASP A 406 1.77 1.01 -7.07
N PHE A 407 1.28 1.00 -5.83
CA PHE A 407 1.22 2.21 -4.98
C PHE A 407 2.61 2.65 -4.55
N VAL A 408 3.48 1.72 -4.15
CA VAL A 408 4.88 2.06 -3.83
C VAL A 408 5.56 2.72 -5.03
N LYS A 409 5.36 2.17 -6.24
CA LYS A 409 5.85 2.77 -7.49
C LYS A 409 5.30 4.17 -7.71
N LEU A 410 3.98 4.35 -7.60
CA LEU A 410 3.31 5.65 -7.76
C LEU A 410 3.83 6.69 -6.75
N LEU A 411 4.01 6.30 -5.49
CA LEU A 411 4.47 7.21 -4.43
C LEU A 411 5.93 7.65 -4.64
N ILE A 412 6.80 6.74 -5.09
CA ILE A 412 8.18 7.11 -5.46
C ILE A 412 8.19 8.05 -6.67
N GLU A 413 7.37 7.77 -7.69
CA GLU A 413 7.22 8.65 -8.87
C GLU A 413 6.72 10.05 -8.52
N ASN A 414 5.93 10.19 -7.44
CA ASN A 414 5.34 11.45 -6.99
C ASN A 414 6.10 12.11 -5.81
N GLY A 415 7.36 11.74 -5.59
CA GLY A 415 8.28 12.51 -4.74
C GLY A 415 8.56 11.95 -3.35
N VAL A 416 8.16 10.71 -3.03
CA VAL A 416 8.65 10.04 -1.80
C VAL A 416 10.10 9.62 -1.99
N ASN A 417 11.02 10.24 -1.25
CA ASN A 417 12.42 9.84 -1.21
C ASN A 417 12.62 8.69 -0.21
N ILE A 418 12.97 7.51 -0.71
CA ILE A 418 13.14 6.32 0.14
C ILE A 418 14.27 6.46 1.16
N HIS A 419 15.33 7.22 0.86
CA HIS A 419 16.47 7.43 1.75
C HIS A 419 16.08 8.29 2.96
N HIS A 420 15.15 9.23 2.77
CA HIS A 420 14.58 10.01 3.87
C HIS A 420 13.53 9.20 4.63
N PHE A 421 12.71 8.45 3.89
CA PHE A 421 11.59 7.70 4.43
C PHE A 421 12.04 6.55 5.34
N LEU A 422 13.04 5.76 4.96
CA LEU A 422 13.36 4.53 5.67
C LEU A 422 14.25 4.80 6.88
N THR A 423 13.66 4.67 8.06
CA THR A 423 14.34 4.79 9.36
C THR A 423 14.34 3.47 10.12
N ILE A 424 15.23 3.34 11.11
CA ILE A 424 15.30 2.17 12.01
C ILE A 424 13.92 1.79 12.61
N PRO A 425 13.13 2.72 13.20
CA PRO A 425 11.82 2.39 13.74
C PRO A 425 10.81 1.92 12.68
N ARG A 426 10.81 2.53 11.49
CA ARG A 426 9.89 2.14 10.40
C ARG A 426 10.20 0.74 9.89
N LEU A 427 11.48 0.40 9.72
CA LEU A 427 11.86 -0.95 9.30
C LEU A 427 11.51 -2.00 10.37
N GLU A 428 11.72 -1.68 11.65
CA GLU A 428 11.30 -2.57 12.74
C GLU A 428 9.78 -2.76 12.79
N GLU A 429 9.01 -1.70 12.55
CA GLU A 429 7.55 -1.78 12.41
C GLU A 429 7.15 -2.69 11.24
N LEU A 430 7.84 -2.60 10.10
CA LEU A 430 7.60 -3.45 8.92
C LEU A 430 7.85 -4.93 9.23
N TYR A 431 8.88 -5.29 10.00
CA TYR A 431 9.12 -6.68 10.42
C TYR A 431 8.10 -7.22 11.42
N ASN A 432 7.45 -6.34 12.19
CA ASN A 432 6.47 -6.71 13.22
C ASN A 432 5.01 -6.61 12.74
N THR A 433 4.77 -6.39 11.44
CA THR A 433 3.42 -6.36 10.91
C THR A 433 2.80 -7.75 10.88
N ARG A 434 1.54 -7.85 11.33
CA ARG A 434 0.73 -9.08 11.25
C ARG A 434 -0.02 -9.22 9.92
N LEU A 435 0.04 -8.19 9.06
CA LEU A 435 -0.61 -8.16 7.76
C LEU A 435 0.35 -8.69 6.69
N GLY A 436 -0.15 -9.47 5.74
CA GLY A 436 0.65 -10.03 4.64
C GLY A 436 0.54 -11.56 4.53
N PRO A 437 1.33 -12.19 3.66
CA PRO A 437 1.34 -13.64 3.51
C PRO A 437 1.89 -14.32 4.78
N ALA A 438 1.42 -15.54 5.04
CA ALA A 438 1.97 -16.39 6.08
C ALA A 438 3.48 -16.59 5.82
N ASN A 439 4.30 -16.33 6.83
CA ASN A 439 5.75 -16.39 6.76
C ASN A 439 6.34 -17.15 7.95
N THR A 440 7.59 -17.57 7.82
CA THR A 440 8.30 -18.40 8.81
C THR A 440 9.23 -17.58 9.73
N LEU A 441 9.29 -16.26 9.58
CA LEU A 441 10.26 -15.41 10.27
C LEU A 441 10.21 -15.56 11.79
N HIS A 442 9.00 -15.54 12.38
CA HIS A 442 8.84 -15.71 13.83
C HIS A 442 9.33 -17.07 14.34
N VAL A 443 9.23 -18.11 13.53
CA VAL A 443 9.73 -19.45 13.87
C VAL A 443 11.26 -19.44 13.87
N VAL A 444 11.86 -18.94 12.78
CA VAL A 444 13.32 -18.84 12.65
C VAL A 444 13.94 -17.98 13.77
N VAL A 445 13.31 -16.85 14.14
CA VAL A 445 13.77 -16.02 15.27
C VAL A 445 13.78 -16.80 16.59
N ARG A 446 12.78 -17.65 16.83
CA ARG A 446 12.69 -18.48 18.04
C ARG A 446 13.82 -19.51 18.09
N ASP A 447 14.08 -20.16 16.96
CA ASP A 447 15.10 -21.21 16.85
C ASP A 447 16.51 -20.63 17.03
N VAL A 448 16.78 -19.47 16.43
CA VAL A 448 18.06 -18.76 16.57
C VAL A 448 18.30 -18.30 18.02
N LYS A 449 17.26 -17.80 18.70
CA LYS A 449 17.40 -17.26 20.05
C LYS A 449 17.38 -18.31 21.16
N LYS A 450 17.04 -19.57 20.83
CA LYS A 450 17.03 -20.73 21.74
C LYS A 450 16.35 -20.45 23.10
N GLY A 451 15.32 -19.62 23.11
CA GLY A 451 14.63 -19.17 24.31
C GLY A 451 13.11 -19.19 24.14
N ASN A 452 12.39 -19.40 25.25
CA ASN A 452 10.94 -19.26 25.28
C ASN A 452 10.56 -17.78 25.17
N LEU A 453 10.44 -17.30 23.95
CA LEU A 453 9.96 -15.95 23.66
C LEU A 453 8.45 -15.86 23.95
N PRO A 454 7.98 -14.76 24.59
CA PRO A 454 6.56 -14.52 24.76
C PRO A 454 5.81 -14.50 23.41
N PRO A 455 4.52 -14.87 23.36
CA PRO A 455 3.73 -14.86 22.13
C PRO A 455 3.60 -13.46 21.49
N ASP A 456 3.69 -12.39 22.27
CA ASP A 456 3.66 -10.99 21.79
C ASP A 456 5.06 -10.34 21.72
N TYR A 457 6.12 -11.14 21.56
CA TYR A 457 7.47 -10.63 21.42
C TYR A 457 7.64 -9.81 20.13
N GLN A 458 8.14 -8.57 20.25
CA GLN A 458 8.49 -7.72 19.12
C GLN A 458 9.89 -8.05 18.63
N ILE A 459 10.01 -8.42 17.36
CA ILE A 459 11.27 -8.72 16.69
C ILE A 459 12.08 -7.43 16.57
N THR A 460 13.31 -7.43 17.08
CA THR A 460 14.23 -6.30 16.93
C THR A 460 15.08 -6.44 15.67
N LEU A 461 15.64 -5.33 15.15
CA LEU A 461 16.60 -5.43 14.04
C LEU A 461 17.86 -6.24 14.40
N ILE A 462 18.23 -6.30 15.69
CA ILE A 462 19.32 -7.16 16.15
C ILE A 462 18.94 -8.65 15.98
N ASP A 463 17.70 -9.02 16.33
CA ASP A 463 17.20 -10.38 16.10
C ASP A 463 17.19 -10.72 14.60
N ILE A 464 16.79 -9.78 13.73
CA ILE A 464 16.87 -9.93 12.26
C ILE A 464 18.32 -10.14 11.82
N GLY A 465 19.28 -9.42 12.38
CA GLY A 465 20.70 -9.58 12.07
C GLY A 465 21.20 -10.99 12.38
N LEU A 466 20.79 -11.56 13.52
CA LEU A 466 21.13 -12.95 13.88
C LEU A 466 20.47 -13.97 12.94
N VAL A 467 19.22 -13.73 12.53
CA VAL A 467 18.53 -14.56 11.53
C VAL A 467 19.26 -14.52 10.19
N MET A 468 19.69 -13.35 9.74
CA MET A 468 20.48 -13.22 8.51
C MET A 468 21.80 -13.98 8.60
N GLU A 469 22.52 -13.89 9.71
CA GLU A 469 23.77 -14.63 9.94
C GLU A 469 23.54 -16.14 9.92
N TYR A 470 22.47 -16.61 10.55
CA TYR A 470 22.07 -18.02 10.53
C TYR A 470 21.73 -18.51 9.12
N LEU A 471 20.88 -17.79 8.39
CA LEU A 471 20.41 -18.19 7.06
C LEU A 471 21.50 -18.10 5.98
N MET A 472 22.31 -17.04 6.00
CA MET A 472 23.43 -16.88 5.05
C MET A 472 24.53 -17.91 5.33
N GLY A 473 24.84 -18.14 6.61
CA GLY A 473 25.93 -19.02 7.02
C GLY A 473 27.29 -18.59 6.47
N GLY A 474 28.31 -19.42 6.72
CA GLY A 474 29.70 -19.00 6.49
C GLY A 474 30.06 -17.79 7.37
N ALA A 475 31.25 -17.23 7.23
CA ALA A 475 31.68 -16.07 8.03
C ALA A 475 30.94 -14.76 7.70
N TYR A 476 29.68 -14.81 7.24
CA TYR A 476 28.85 -13.64 6.98
C TYR A 476 28.47 -12.97 8.30
N ARG A 477 28.63 -11.64 8.35
CA ARG A 477 28.27 -10.82 9.51
C ARG A 477 27.36 -9.67 9.08
N CYS A 478 26.15 -9.64 9.64
CA CYS A 478 25.18 -8.60 9.35
C CYS A 478 25.60 -7.26 9.99
N ASN A 479 25.25 -6.13 9.36
CA ASN A 479 25.52 -4.80 9.92
C ASN A 479 24.80 -4.58 11.26
N TYR A 480 23.63 -5.18 11.45
CA TYR A 480 22.83 -5.05 12.68
C TYR A 480 23.48 -5.68 13.92
N THR A 481 24.41 -6.62 13.74
CA THR A 481 25.12 -7.28 14.86
C THR A 481 26.47 -6.62 15.17
N ARG A 482 26.88 -5.61 14.39
CA ARG A 482 28.13 -4.88 14.61
C ARG A 482 28.01 -3.95 15.82
N LYS A 483 29.16 -3.68 16.47
CA LYS A 483 29.22 -2.86 17.69
C LYS A 483 28.64 -1.46 17.48
N ASN A 484 28.96 -0.82 16.35
CA ASN A 484 28.50 0.54 16.03
C ASN A 484 26.96 0.61 15.94
N PHE A 485 26.34 -0.33 15.21
CA PHE A 485 24.89 -0.36 15.10
C PHE A 485 24.21 -0.69 16.43
N ARG A 486 24.76 -1.62 17.22
CA ARG A 486 24.23 -1.93 18.56
C ARG A 486 24.29 -0.73 19.50
N ALA A 487 25.36 0.05 19.47
CA ALA A 487 25.47 1.28 20.25
C ALA A 487 24.40 2.29 19.83
N LEU A 488 24.25 2.53 18.52
CA LEU A 488 23.20 3.40 17.97
C LEU A 488 21.78 2.93 18.37
N TYR A 489 21.48 1.65 18.16
CA TYR A 489 20.18 1.05 18.49
C TYR A 489 19.87 1.16 19.99
N ASN A 490 20.85 0.88 20.85
CA ASN A 490 20.68 1.01 22.29
C ASN A 490 20.46 2.46 22.72
N ASN A 491 21.08 3.44 22.07
CA ASN A 491 20.86 4.85 22.36
C ASN A 491 19.44 5.29 21.94
N LEU A 492 18.97 4.84 20.78
CA LEU A 492 17.62 5.14 20.27
C LEU A 492 16.50 4.65 21.19
N TYR A 493 16.64 3.45 21.75
CA TYR A 493 15.63 2.85 22.63
C TYR A 493 15.99 2.94 24.13
N GLY A 494 17.14 3.50 24.47
CA GLY A 494 17.78 3.46 25.79
C GLY A 494 17.09 4.31 26.86
N LEU A 495 16.32 5.33 26.48
CA LEU A 495 15.50 6.10 27.43
C LEU A 495 14.16 5.41 27.78
N LYS A 496 13.76 4.34 27.08
CA LYS A 496 12.45 3.68 27.26
C LYS A 496 12.49 2.14 27.14
N ARG A 497 13.32 1.44 27.92
CA ARG A 497 13.11 -0.01 28.13
C ARG A 497 12.81 -0.38 29.59
N PRO A 498 11.66 -1.02 29.88
CA PRO A 498 11.40 -1.72 31.14
C PRO A 498 12.38 -2.89 31.33
N LYS A 499 12.69 -3.20 32.59
CA LYS A 499 13.70 -4.14 33.10
C LYS A 499 13.60 -5.61 32.65
N ALA A 500 12.83 -5.96 31.61
CA ALA A 500 12.56 -7.34 31.20
C ALA A 500 13.70 -8.02 30.42
N LEU A 501 14.51 -7.25 29.65
CA LEU A 501 15.63 -7.85 28.90
C LEU A 501 16.82 -8.26 29.80
N LYS A 502 16.85 -7.77 31.05
CA LYS A 502 17.89 -8.09 32.04
C LYS A 502 17.72 -9.49 32.65
N MET A 503 16.60 -10.17 32.38
CA MET A 503 16.26 -11.49 32.91
C MET A 503 16.42 -12.64 31.89
N LEU A 504 16.81 -12.35 30.64
CA LEU A 504 16.84 -13.35 29.55
C LEU A 504 18.23 -13.94 29.26
N GLY A 505 19.14 -13.93 30.23
CA GLY A 505 20.28 -14.86 30.24
C GLY A 505 21.34 -14.68 29.15
N LEU A 506 21.48 -13.50 28.56
CA LEU A 506 22.71 -13.14 27.84
C LEU A 506 23.74 -12.75 28.90
N GLU A 507 24.42 -13.75 29.48
CA GLU A 507 25.69 -13.51 30.14
C GLU A 507 26.68 -13.02 29.09
N ASP A 508 27.13 -11.77 29.24
CA ASP A 508 28.28 -11.26 28.50
C ASP A 508 29.50 -12.12 28.87
N ASP A 509 30.03 -12.86 27.90
CA ASP A 509 31.34 -13.49 27.96
C ASP A 509 32.43 -12.39 27.85
N GLU A 510 32.58 -11.61 28.91
CA GLU A 510 33.75 -10.75 29.14
C GLU A 510 34.93 -11.65 29.54
N PRO A 511 36.07 -11.61 28.82
CA PRO A 511 37.23 -12.40 29.22
C PRO A 511 37.77 -11.85 30.54
N ARG A 512 37.71 -12.68 31.59
CA ARG A 512 38.31 -12.48 32.92
C ARG A 512 39.72 -11.88 32.81
N GLY A 513 39.82 -10.57 33.01
CA GLY A 513 41.08 -9.85 33.07
C GLY A 513 41.84 -10.16 34.35
N LYS A 514 42.96 -10.91 34.23
CA LYS A 514 44.05 -10.82 35.20
C LYS A 514 44.81 -9.51 34.98
N ASN A 515 44.98 -8.77 36.07
CA ASN A 515 45.80 -7.57 36.22
C ASN A 515 47.01 -7.47 35.28
N LYS A 516 47.03 -6.42 34.45
CA LYS A 516 48.25 -5.68 34.08
C LYS A 516 47.88 -4.31 33.49
N LYS A 517 48.29 -3.24 34.16
CA LYS A 517 48.17 -1.85 33.69
C LYS A 517 49.00 -1.68 32.42
N GLY A 518 48.33 -1.44 31.30
CA GLY A 518 48.93 -1.06 30.02
C GLY A 518 48.03 -0.02 29.35
N LYS A 519 48.63 1.11 28.97
CA LYS A 519 48.03 2.31 28.38
C LYS A 519 47.05 1.96 27.23
N LYS A 520 45.74 2.10 27.43
CA LYS A 520 44.74 2.00 26.34
C LYS A 520 44.66 3.36 25.65
N LYS A 521 44.94 3.37 24.33
CA LYS A 521 44.69 4.47 23.40
C LYS A 521 43.16 4.69 23.40
N LYS A 522 42.72 5.90 23.75
CA LYS A 522 41.32 6.30 23.74
C LYS A 522 40.93 6.45 22.28
N GLU A 523 40.30 5.45 21.68
CA GLU A 523 39.53 5.67 20.46
C GLU A 523 38.37 6.59 20.86
N GLU A 524 38.25 7.73 20.19
CA GLU A 524 37.18 8.69 20.41
C GLU A 524 35.84 7.96 20.20
N GLU A 525 35.11 7.75 21.30
CA GLU A 525 33.67 7.52 21.23
C GLU A 525 33.08 8.80 20.62
N VAL A 526 32.81 8.76 19.32
CA VAL A 526 32.08 9.82 18.63
C VAL A 526 30.76 9.98 19.37
N GLU A 527 30.53 11.14 19.99
CA GLU A 527 29.21 11.52 20.48
C GLU A 527 28.28 11.58 19.27
N ILE A 528 27.52 10.51 19.07
CA ILE A 528 26.50 10.44 18.04
C ILE A 528 25.35 11.30 18.53
N ASP A 529 25.11 12.43 17.85
CA ASP A 529 23.95 13.27 18.11
C ASP A 529 22.68 12.50 17.72
N VAL A 530 21.92 12.09 18.74
CA VAL A 530 20.70 11.28 18.59
C VAL A 530 19.56 12.13 18.00
N ASP A 531 19.68 13.46 18.05
CA ASP A 531 18.69 14.39 17.49
C ASP A 531 18.88 14.64 15.98
N ASP A 532 19.95 14.12 15.36
CA ASP A 532 20.13 14.18 13.90
C ASP A 532 19.26 13.11 13.20
N PRO A 533 18.22 13.52 12.44
CA PRO A 533 17.34 12.60 11.73
C PRO A 533 18.05 11.77 10.65
N GLU A 534 19.29 12.12 10.27
CA GLU A 534 20.09 11.40 9.27
C GLU A 534 20.74 10.14 9.85
N VAL A 535 21.09 10.15 11.14
CA VAL A 535 21.76 9.04 11.82
C VAL A 535 20.86 7.80 11.92
N CYS A 536 19.54 8.00 11.94
CA CYS A 536 18.56 6.92 11.99
C CYS A 536 18.21 6.32 10.61
N ARG A 537 18.78 6.85 9.53
CA ARG A 537 18.50 6.43 8.15
C ARG A 537 19.49 5.38 7.68
N PHE A 538 19.08 4.59 6.71
CA PHE A 538 19.94 3.58 6.10
C PHE A 538 20.68 4.18 4.90
N THR A 539 21.97 3.84 4.77
CA THR A 539 22.77 4.15 3.57
C THR A 539 22.16 3.51 2.32
N TYR A 540 21.64 2.28 2.47
CA TYR A 540 21.16 1.43 1.39
C TYR A 540 19.69 0.99 1.60
N PRO A 541 18.72 1.91 1.58
CA PRO A 541 17.34 1.63 1.99
C PRO A 541 16.62 0.58 1.14
N PHE A 542 16.88 0.56 -0.18
CA PHE A 542 16.32 -0.48 -1.07
C PHE A 542 16.83 -1.87 -0.74
N HIS A 543 18.05 -2.00 -0.22
CA HIS A 543 18.61 -3.29 0.21
C HIS A 543 17.86 -3.80 1.45
N GLU A 544 17.69 -2.93 2.45
CA GLU A 544 17.01 -3.28 3.69
C GLU A 544 15.54 -3.66 3.45
N LEU A 545 14.83 -2.89 2.61
CA LEU A 545 13.47 -3.21 2.23
C LEU A 545 13.39 -4.49 1.39
N MET A 546 14.35 -4.76 0.52
CA MET A 546 14.37 -6.01 -0.25
C MET A 546 14.56 -7.22 0.69
N VAL A 547 15.50 -7.15 1.64
CA VAL A 547 15.71 -8.22 2.64
C VAL A 547 14.45 -8.42 3.48
N TRP A 548 13.80 -7.33 3.92
CA TRP A 548 12.49 -7.39 4.57
C TRP A 548 11.44 -8.11 3.71
N ALA A 549 11.31 -7.73 2.44
CA ALA A 549 10.35 -8.35 1.53
C ALA A 549 10.61 -9.86 1.32
N VAL A 550 11.88 -10.26 1.20
CA VAL A 550 12.29 -11.68 1.08
C VAL A 550 11.95 -12.46 2.35
N LEU A 551 12.37 -11.96 3.53
CA LEU A 551 12.12 -12.62 4.81
C LEU A 551 10.62 -12.71 5.16
N MET A 552 9.81 -11.78 4.66
CA MET A 552 8.36 -11.77 4.84
C MET A 552 7.58 -12.44 3.68
N LYS A 553 8.23 -13.16 2.75
CA LYS A 553 7.59 -13.87 1.61
C LYS A 553 6.79 -12.95 0.67
N ARG A 554 7.25 -11.73 0.44
CA ARG A 554 6.62 -10.73 -0.44
C ARG A 554 7.33 -10.66 -1.80
N GLN A 555 7.11 -11.67 -2.64
CA GLN A 555 7.89 -11.85 -3.87
C GLN A 555 7.79 -10.66 -4.84
N LYS A 556 6.57 -10.18 -5.13
CA LYS A 556 6.38 -9.05 -6.06
C LYS A 556 7.08 -7.78 -5.58
N MET A 557 7.01 -7.51 -4.28
CA MET A 557 7.70 -6.39 -3.65
C MET A 557 9.21 -6.56 -3.69
N ALA A 558 9.72 -7.76 -3.39
CA ALA A 558 11.14 -8.07 -3.45
C ALA A 558 11.72 -7.83 -4.85
N LEU A 559 11.04 -8.29 -5.90
CA LEU A 559 11.44 -8.07 -7.30
C LEU A 559 11.46 -6.58 -7.67
N PHE A 560 10.43 -5.83 -7.26
CA PHE A 560 10.37 -4.39 -7.49
C PHE A 560 11.50 -3.63 -6.79
N LEU A 561 11.79 -3.98 -5.54
CA LEU A 561 12.86 -3.35 -4.75
C LEU A 561 14.25 -3.77 -5.25
N TRP A 562 14.40 -4.99 -5.77
CA TRP A 562 15.63 -5.49 -6.39
C TRP A 562 16.03 -4.69 -7.63
N GLN A 563 15.06 -4.33 -8.48
CA GLN A 563 15.29 -3.51 -9.68
C GLN A 563 15.77 -2.07 -9.35
N ARG A 564 15.74 -1.66 -8.07
CA ARG A 564 16.08 -0.31 -7.62
C ARG A 564 17.29 -0.31 -6.69
N GLY A 565 18.00 0.80 -6.67
CA GLY A 565 19.22 0.99 -5.88
C GLY A 565 20.43 0.24 -6.44
N GLU A 566 21.45 0.09 -5.62
CA GLU A 566 22.79 -0.37 -6.01
C GLU A 566 22.93 -1.90 -5.94
N GLU A 567 24.06 -2.44 -6.42
CA GLU A 567 24.47 -3.84 -6.21
C GLU A 567 23.41 -4.91 -6.60
N ALA A 568 22.71 -4.73 -7.72
CA ALA A 568 21.63 -5.64 -8.15
C ALA A 568 22.07 -7.12 -8.25
N MET A 569 23.30 -7.40 -8.70
CA MET A 569 23.83 -8.77 -8.77
C MET A 569 23.95 -9.41 -7.38
N ALA A 570 24.51 -8.70 -6.41
CA ALA A 570 24.66 -9.18 -5.04
C ALA A 570 23.29 -9.40 -4.39
N LYS A 571 22.38 -8.44 -4.55
CA LYS A 571 20.99 -8.53 -4.05
C LYS A 571 20.28 -9.79 -4.56
N ALA A 572 20.39 -10.10 -5.85
CA ALA A 572 19.77 -11.30 -6.43
C ALA A 572 20.33 -12.59 -5.82
N LEU A 573 21.66 -12.68 -5.68
CA LEU A 573 22.33 -13.84 -5.07
C LEU A 573 21.97 -14.00 -3.59
N VAL A 574 21.89 -12.89 -2.83
CA VAL A 574 21.46 -12.91 -1.43
C VAL A 574 19.99 -13.34 -1.32
N ALA A 575 19.09 -12.78 -2.13
CA ALA A 575 17.68 -13.17 -2.13
C ALA A 575 17.52 -14.66 -2.45
N CYS A 576 18.23 -15.16 -3.47
CA CYS A 576 18.29 -16.57 -3.83
C CYS A 576 18.76 -17.43 -2.64
N LYS A 577 19.85 -17.03 -1.98
CA LYS A 577 20.38 -17.72 -0.79
C LYS A 577 19.37 -17.74 0.37
N LEU A 578 18.81 -16.59 0.73
CA LEU A 578 17.86 -16.45 1.84
C LEU A 578 16.62 -17.30 1.60
N TYR A 579 16.03 -17.24 0.41
CA TYR A 579 14.88 -18.09 0.07
C TYR A 579 15.22 -19.58 0.11
N THR A 580 16.38 -19.98 -0.42
CA THR A 580 16.82 -21.39 -0.36
C THR A 580 17.04 -21.87 1.08
N ALA A 581 17.56 -21.01 1.96
CA ALA A 581 17.74 -21.33 3.37
C ALA A 581 16.39 -21.41 4.09
N MET A 582 15.51 -20.42 3.89
CA MET A 582 14.16 -20.42 4.47
C MET A 582 13.32 -21.60 3.99
N ALA A 583 13.43 -22.00 2.72
CA ALA A 583 12.74 -23.16 2.16
C ALA A 583 13.11 -24.44 2.92
N LYS A 584 14.39 -24.60 3.28
CA LYS A 584 14.87 -25.75 4.08
C LYS A 584 14.31 -25.75 5.49
N GLU A 585 14.37 -24.61 6.18
CA GLU A 585 13.78 -24.49 7.52
C GLU A 585 12.26 -24.74 7.49
N SER A 586 11.57 -24.30 6.43
CA SER A 586 10.12 -24.51 6.27
C SER A 586 9.72 -25.91 5.83
N SER A 587 10.64 -26.68 5.23
CA SER A 587 10.35 -28.05 4.75
C SER A 587 10.02 -29.01 5.88
N GLU A 588 10.41 -28.67 7.12
CA GLU A 588 10.04 -29.45 8.31
C GLU A 588 8.64 -29.12 8.83
N LEU A 589 8.03 -28.02 8.36
CA LEU A 589 6.79 -27.45 8.92
C LEU A 589 5.62 -27.50 7.93
N VAL A 590 5.80 -27.01 6.70
CA VAL A 590 4.74 -26.88 5.68
C VAL A 590 5.33 -26.96 4.26
N ASP A 591 5.07 -28.07 3.55
CA ASP A 591 5.61 -28.34 2.21
C ASP A 591 5.22 -27.28 1.15
N ASP A 592 3.98 -26.78 1.19
CA ASP A 592 3.51 -25.78 0.22
C ASP A 592 4.31 -24.46 0.31
N ILE A 593 4.66 -24.03 1.53
CA ILE A 593 5.45 -22.81 1.76
C ILE A 593 6.89 -23.03 1.29
N ALA A 594 7.46 -24.21 1.57
CA ALA A 594 8.81 -24.55 1.13
C ALA A 594 8.94 -24.55 -0.40
N GLN A 595 7.95 -25.13 -1.10
CA GLN A 595 7.92 -25.17 -2.55
C GLN A 595 7.79 -23.77 -3.17
N ASP A 596 6.94 -22.91 -2.60
CA ASP A 596 6.82 -21.51 -3.02
C ASP A 596 8.15 -20.74 -2.86
N LEU A 597 8.83 -20.91 -1.72
CA LEU A 597 10.11 -20.26 -1.45
C LEU A 597 11.21 -20.77 -2.39
N ASP A 598 11.23 -22.07 -2.71
CA ASP A 598 12.16 -22.64 -3.69
C ASP A 598 11.91 -22.12 -5.11
N ASN A 599 10.65 -21.93 -5.51
CA ASN A 599 10.32 -21.31 -6.79
C ASN A 599 10.80 -19.85 -6.85
N ASN A 600 10.60 -19.08 -5.78
CA ASN A 600 11.08 -17.70 -5.67
C ASN A 600 12.63 -17.62 -5.69
N SER A 601 13.31 -18.60 -5.08
CA SER A 601 14.78 -18.66 -5.06
C SER A 601 15.35 -18.86 -6.47
N LYS A 602 14.73 -19.72 -7.28
CA LYS A 602 15.10 -19.99 -8.67
C LYS A 602 14.92 -18.77 -9.56
N GLU A 603 13.84 -18.01 -9.36
CA GLU A 603 13.61 -16.76 -10.11
C GLU A 603 14.75 -15.75 -9.86
N PHE A 604 15.11 -15.51 -8.60
CA PHE A 604 16.24 -14.63 -8.27
C PHE A 604 17.60 -15.17 -8.75
N GLY A 605 17.79 -16.49 -8.73
CA GLY A 605 18.97 -17.14 -9.29
C GLY A 605 19.12 -16.89 -10.80
N GLN A 606 18.01 -17.05 -11.53
CA GLN A 606 17.96 -16.78 -12.96
C GLN A 606 18.25 -15.30 -13.28
N LEU A 607 17.68 -14.36 -12.50
CA LEU A 607 17.97 -12.93 -12.64
C LEU A 607 19.46 -12.62 -12.41
N ALA A 608 20.10 -13.25 -11.42
CA ALA A 608 21.54 -13.10 -11.19
C ALA A 608 22.36 -13.62 -12.38
N TYR A 609 21.99 -14.78 -12.93
CA TYR A 609 22.64 -15.36 -14.10
C TYR A 609 22.50 -14.47 -15.33
N GLU A 610 21.29 -13.99 -15.64
CA GLU A 610 21.04 -13.12 -16.79
C GLU A 610 21.80 -11.81 -16.69
N LEU A 611 21.87 -11.21 -15.49
CA LEU A 611 22.63 -9.99 -15.28
C LEU A 611 24.14 -10.21 -15.49
N LEU A 612 24.68 -11.37 -15.08
CA LEU A 612 26.07 -11.74 -15.35
C LEU A 612 26.32 -11.95 -16.84
N ASP A 613 25.44 -12.67 -17.53
CA ASP A 613 25.55 -12.92 -18.98
C ASP A 613 25.50 -11.61 -19.77
N GLN A 614 24.59 -10.70 -19.42
CA GLN A 614 24.53 -9.36 -20.03
C GLN A 614 25.78 -8.53 -19.73
N SER A 615 26.27 -8.55 -18.48
CA SER A 615 27.49 -7.83 -18.10
C SER A 615 28.71 -8.36 -18.87
N TYR A 616 28.84 -9.68 -18.98
CA TYR A 616 29.92 -10.34 -19.70
C TYR A 616 29.88 -10.05 -21.21
N LYS A 617 28.68 -10.05 -21.81
CA LYS A 617 28.49 -9.66 -23.22
C LYS A 617 28.85 -8.20 -23.49
N HIS A 618 28.69 -7.32 -22.50
CA HIS A 618 29.02 -5.91 -22.63
C HIS A 618 30.53 -5.67 -22.52
N ASP A 619 31.15 -6.19 -21.46
CA ASP A 619 32.59 -6.12 -21.24
C ASP A 619 33.06 -7.26 -20.34
N GLU A 620 33.88 -8.15 -20.90
CA GLU A 620 34.39 -9.32 -20.21
C GLU A 620 35.28 -8.96 -19.00
N GLN A 621 36.13 -7.94 -19.14
CA GLN A 621 37.10 -7.56 -18.11
C GLN A 621 36.42 -6.86 -16.94
N VAL A 622 35.48 -5.97 -17.22
CA VAL A 622 34.70 -5.29 -16.18
C VAL A 622 33.78 -6.30 -15.47
N ALA A 623 33.19 -7.25 -16.18
CA ALA A 623 32.39 -8.32 -15.56
C ALA A 623 33.20 -9.19 -14.60
N MET A 624 34.46 -9.52 -14.94
CA MET A 624 35.35 -10.26 -14.04
C MET A 624 35.72 -9.44 -12.79
N LYS A 625 35.95 -8.12 -12.93
CA LYS A 625 36.16 -7.21 -11.79
C LYS A 625 34.91 -7.12 -10.90
N LEU A 626 33.71 -7.07 -11.49
CA LEU A 626 32.44 -7.04 -10.77
C LEU A 626 32.26 -8.29 -9.87
N LEU A 627 32.71 -9.47 -10.34
CA LEU A 627 32.63 -10.71 -9.56
C LEU A 627 33.57 -10.75 -8.36
N THR A 628 34.66 -9.99 -8.39
CA THR A 628 35.71 -9.92 -7.35
C THR A 628 35.61 -8.68 -6.48
N TYR A 629 34.74 -7.73 -6.81
CA TYR A 629 34.49 -6.53 -6.02
C TYR A 629 34.04 -6.88 -4.59
N GLU A 630 34.66 -6.23 -3.60
CA GLU A 630 34.32 -6.41 -2.19
C GLU A 630 33.12 -5.56 -1.81
N LEU A 631 32.02 -6.22 -1.48
CA LEU A 631 30.76 -5.58 -1.14
C LEU A 631 30.75 -5.24 0.35
N THR A 632 30.97 -3.97 0.69
CA THR A 632 31.08 -3.50 2.09
C THR A 632 29.80 -3.77 2.90
N ASN A 633 28.64 -3.65 2.24
CA ASN A 633 27.34 -3.90 2.84
C ASN A 633 27.07 -5.39 3.11
N TRP A 634 27.68 -6.29 2.33
CA TRP A 634 27.50 -7.75 2.42
C TRP A 634 28.67 -8.45 3.13
N SER A 635 29.10 -7.90 4.26
CA SER A 635 30.20 -8.46 5.08
C SER A 635 31.54 -8.54 4.33
N ASN A 636 31.82 -7.58 3.45
CA ASN A 636 33.00 -7.56 2.56
C ASN A 636 33.12 -8.86 1.74
N SER A 637 31.98 -9.43 1.33
CA SER A 637 31.96 -10.62 0.48
C SER A 637 32.00 -10.22 -0.99
N THR A 638 32.49 -11.12 -1.84
CA THR A 638 32.42 -10.96 -3.30
C THR A 638 31.17 -11.63 -3.87
N CYS A 639 30.70 -11.19 -5.04
CA CYS A 639 29.59 -11.83 -5.74
C CYS A 639 29.84 -13.33 -5.95
N LEU A 640 31.07 -13.72 -6.27
CA LEU A 640 31.45 -15.13 -6.43
C LEU A 640 31.28 -15.93 -5.13
N LYS A 641 31.70 -15.37 -3.98
CA LYS A 641 31.52 -15.99 -2.66
C LYS A 641 30.04 -16.15 -2.31
N LEU A 642 29.21 -15.15 -2.63
CA LEU A 642 27.76 -15.20 -2.42
C LEU A 642 27.10 -16.28 -3.30
N ALA A 643 27.49 -16.41 -4.57
CA ALA A 643 26.98 -17.44 -5.47
C ALA A 643 27.31 -18.86 -4.98
N VAL A 644 28.52 -19.07 -4.45
CA VAL A 644 28.92 -20.34 -3.82
C VAL A 644 28.10 -20.60 -2.55
N ALA A 645 27.89 -19.59 -1.71
CA ALA A 645 27.07 -19.72 -0.49
C ALA A 645 25.61 -20.09 -0.83
N ALA A 646 25.07 -19.53 -1.92
CA ALA A 646 23.76 -19.84 -2.50
C ALA A 646 23.68 -21.23 -3.15
N LYS A 647 24.82 -21.90 -3.37
CA LYS A 647 24.92 -23.15 -4.16
C LYS A 647 24.37 -23.00 -5.57
N HIS A 648 24.50 -21.81 -6.16
CA HIS A 648 23.94 -21.51 -7.47
C HIS A 648 24.87 -22.02 -8.59
N ARG A 649 24.66 -23.27 -9.02
CA ARG A 649 25.58 -23.99 -9.91
C ARG A 649 25.73 -23.32 -11.28
N ASP A 650 24.65 -22.84 -11.87
CA ASP A 650 24.68 -22.30 -13.25
C ASP A 650 25.47 -21.00 -13.35
N PHE A 651 25.31 -20.11 -12.37
CA PHE A 651 26.13 -18.90 -12.20
C PHE A 651 27.62 -19.21 -12.04
N ILE A 652 27.98 -20.25 -11.30
CA ILE A 652 29.38 -20.67 -11.13
C ILE A 652 29.91 -21.29 -12.42
N ALA A 653 29.09 -22.05 -13.14
CA ALA A 653 29.44 -22.69 -14.41
C ALA A 653 29.53 -21.70 -15.58
N HIS A 654 29.01 -20.48 -15.42
CA HIS A 654 29.06 -19.43 -16.43
C HIS A 654 30.51 -19.14 -16.88
N THR A 655 30.70 -18.87 -18.17
CA THR A 655 32.01 -18.65 -18.79
C THR A 655 32.83 -17.58 -18.07
N CYS A 656 32.22 -16.44 -17.72
CA CYS A 656 32.88 -15.38 -16.96
C CYS A 656 33.45 -15.87 -15.61
N SER A 657 32.66 -16.65 -14.86
CA SER A 657 33.07 -17.22 -13.57
C SER A 657 34.20 -18.24 -13.74
N GLN A 658 34.14 -19.09 -14.77
CA GLN A 658 35.17 -20.10 -15.05
C GLN A 658 36.48 -19.45 -15.54
N MET A 659 36.40 -18.42 -16.38
CA MET A 659 37.56 -17.65 -16.81
C MET A 659 38.22 -16.96 -15.62
N LEU A 660 37.44 -16.35 -14.72
CA LEU A 660 37.95 -15.74 -13.50
C LEU A 660 38.62 -16.76 -12.57
N LEU A 661 37.97 -17.91 -12.33
CA LEU A 661 38.55 -18.98 -11.51
C LEU A 661 39.84 -19.53 -12.12
N THR A 662 39.88 -19.67 -13.44
CA THR A 662 41.09 -20.08 -14.16
C THR A 662 42.18 -19.02 -14.04
N ASP A 663 41.82 -17.74 -14.12
CA ASP A 663 42.75 -16.62 -13.97
C ASP A 663 43.34 -16.57 -12.56
N MET A 664 42.49 -16.70 -11.54
CA MET A 664 42.89 -16.79 -10.12
C MET A 664 43.78 -18.00 -9.86
N TRP A 665 43.50 -19.15 -10.49
CA TRP A 665 44.33 -20.35 -10.39
C TRP A 665 45.71 -20.15 -11.01
N MET A 666 45.79 -19.49 -12.16
CA MET A 666 47.04 -19.22 -12.86
C MET A 666 47.83 -18.05 -12.25
N GLY A 667 47.17 -17.14 -11.52
CA GLY A 667 47.78 -15.96 -10.94
C GLY A 667 48.47 -15.09 -12.00
N ASN A 668 49.74 -14.77 -11.75
CA ASN A 668 50.57 -13.94 -12.64
C ASN A 668 51.15 -14.72 -13.83
N LEU A 669 50.82 -16.01 -14.01
CA LEU A 669 51.30 -16.81 -15.14
C LEU A 669 50.47 -16.53 -16.39
N ARG A 670 51.12 -16.37 -17.55
CA ARG A 670 50.44 -16.18 -18.83
C ARG A 670 50.08 -17.53 -19.45
N MET A 671 48.89 -17.60 -20.06
CA MET A 671 48.44 -18.78 -20.81
C MET A 671 49.36 -19.05 -22.01
N GLY A 672 50.00 -20.21 -22.03
CA GLY A 672 50.86 -20.68 -23.12
C GLY A 672 50.65 -22.18 -23.38
N LYS A 673 51.30 -22.73 -24.42
CA LYS A 673 51.25 -24.18 -24.69
C LYS A 673 51.92 -24.97 -23.57
N ASN A 674 51.21 -25.95 -23.02
CA ASN A 674 51.63 -26.87 -21.94
C ASN A 674 52.15 -26.16 -20.66
N PRO A 675 51.30 -25.40 -19.95
CA PRO A 675 51.71 -24.68 -18.75
C PRO A 675 52.17 -25.61 -17.63
N GLY A 676 51.52 -26.78 -17.47
CA GLY A 676 51.88 -27.77 -16.44
C GLY A 676 53.32 -28.31 -16.57
N LEU A 677 53.75 -28.64 -17.79
CA LEU A 677 55.12 -29.11 -18.05
C LEU A 677 56.16 -28.01 -17.79
N LYS A 678 55.87 -26.78 -18.19
CA LYS A 678 56.75 -25.61 -17.95
C LYS A 678 56.89 -25.31 -16.46
N VAL A 679 55.80 -25.39 -15.69
CA VAL A 679 55.83 -25.21 -14.23
C VAL A 679 56.62 -26.34 -13.56
N ILE A 680 56.41 -27.60 -13.95
CA ILE A 680 57.17 -28.75 -13.41
C ILE A 680 58.67 -28.60 -13.69
N LEU A 681 59.05 -28.23 -14.91
CA LEU A 681 60.46 -27.97 -15.27
C LEU A 681 61.05 -26.78 -14.49
N GLY A 682 60.26 -25.72 -14.25
CA GLY A 682 60.65 -24.59 -13.42
C GLY A 682 60.89 -24.95 -11.95
N ILE A 683 60.13 -25.90 -11.39
CA ILE A 683 60.34 -26.42 -10.04
C ILE A 683 61.61 -27.29 -9.98
N ILE A 684 61.84 -28.15 -10.99
CA ILE A 684 62.99 -29.08 -11.02
C ILE A 684 64.30 -28.33 -11.32
N PHE A 685 64.26 -27.28 -12.15
CA PHE A 685 65.42 -26.48 -12.54
C PHE A 685 65.09 -24.98 -12.50
N PRO A 686 65.30 -24.29 -11.36
CA PRO A 686 64.89 -22.90 -11.14
C PRO A 686 65.33 -21.88 -12.22
N PRO A 687 66.53 -21.96 -12.84
CA PRO A 687 66.91 -21.03 -13.90
C PRO A 687 66.02 -21.11 -15.15
N SER A 688 65.32 -22.23 -15.38
CA SER A 688 64.41 -22.37 -16.53
C SER A 688 63.13 -21.53 -16.39
N ILE A 689 62.80 -21.05 -15.19
CA ILE A 689 61.60 -20.23 -14.96
C ILE A 689 61.68 -18.89 -15.71
N LEU A 690 62.89 -18.31 -15.80
CA LEU A 690 63.13 -17.04 -16.50
C LEU A 690 63.10 -17.19 -18.03
N LEU A 691 63.22 -18.42 -18.55
CA LEU A 691 63.33 -18.70 -19.97
C LEU A 691 62.05 -19.30 -20.58
N LEU A 692 61.27 -20.04 -19.78
CA LEU A 692 60.14 -20.84 -20.27
C LEU A 692 58.77 -20.33 -19.80
N VAL A 693 58.73 -19.56 -18.72
CA VAL A 693 57.49 -19.10 -18.08
C VAL A 693 57.29 -17.62 -18.37
N ASP A 694 56.22 -17.32 -19.10
CA ASP A 694 55.81 -15.95 -19.37
C ASP A 694 54.95 -15.44 -18.20
N PHE A 695 55.34 -14.31 -17.63
CA PHE A 695 54.56 -13.63 -16.59
C PHE A 695 53.71 -12.51 -17.22
N LYS A 696 52.52 -12.31 -16.66
CA LYS A 696 51.70 -11.11 -16.96
C LYS A 696 52.45 -9.88 -16.44
N GLY A 697 52.48 -8.80 -17.22
CA GLY A 697 53.06 -7.52 -16.79
C GLY A 697 52.31 -6.93 -15.59
N GLU A 698 52.95 -6.03 -14.83
CA GLU A 698 52.40 -5.44 -13.58
C GLU A 698 51.03 -4.74 -13.78
N ASP A 699 50.68 -4.32 -15.01
CA ASP A 699 49.39 -3.70 -15.33
C ASP A 699 48.23 -4.69 -15.52
N GLN A 700 48.48 -6.01 -15.52
CA GLN A 700 47.49 -7.06 -15.80
C GLN A 700 47.22 -8.01 -14.63
N SER A 701 47.86 -7.79 -13.46
CA SER A 701 47.53 -8.53 -12.25
C SER A 701 46.30 -7.93 -11.58
N TYR A 702 45.21 -8.70 -11.52
CA TYR A 702 44.01 -8.37 -10.73
C TYR A 702 44.31 -8.54 -9.23
N THR A 703 45.22 -7.75 -8.68
CA THR A 703 45.41 -7.64 -7.24
C THR A 703 44.48 -6.54 -6.73
N ALA A 704 43.55 -6.93 -5.85
CA ALA A 704 42.80 -6.00 -5.01
C ALA A 704 43.79 -5.30 -4.06
N ASN A 705 44.41 -4.21 -4.52
CA ASN A 705 45.02 -3.24 -3.64
C ASN A 705 44.08 -2.04 -3.56
N SER A 706 43.55 -1.84 -2.35
CA SER A 706 43.02 -0.59 -1.87
C SER A 706 44.10 0.48 -2.00
N ASP A 707 44.03 1.32 -3.03
CA ASP A 707 44.84 2.54 -3.07
C ASP A 707 44.02 3.67 -2.44
N GLU A 708 44.48 4.11 -1.27
CA GLU A 708 43.97 5.26 -0.55
C GLU A 708 44.12 6.52 -1.40
N GLY A 709 43.08 7.36 -1.35
CA GLY A 709 42.98 8.59 -2.12
C GLY A 709 44.21 9.49 -2.02
N LYS A 710 44.74 9.83 -3.18
CA LYS A 710 45.37 11.12 -3.44
C LYS A 710 44.75 11.70 -4.70
N ASP A 711 43.69 12.47 -4.50
CA ASP A 711 43.23 13.43 -5.49
C ASP A 711 44.38 14.37 -5.82
N LYS A 712 44.78 14.36 -7.09
CA LYS A 712 45.38 15.52 -7.74
C LYS A 712 44.37 16.03 -8.74
N ASP A 713 43.83 17.20 -8.40
CA ASP A 713 43.27 18.14 -9.37
C ASP A 713 44.17 18.21 -10.59
N ASP A 714 43.61 17.98 -11.78
CA ASP A 714 44.06 18.65 -12.98
C ASP A 714 42.87 18.86 -13.94
N ASP A 715 42.57 20.15 -14.06
CA ASP A 715 41.77 20.86 -15.03
C ASP A 715 42.18 20.52 -16.48
N ALA A 716 41.21 20.14 -17.32
CA ALA A 716 41.30 20.33 -18.78
C ALA A 716 39.92 20.20 -19.43
N GLY A 717 39.42 21.34 -19.92
CA GLY A 717 38.15 21.47 -20.60
C GLY A 717 38.00 20.73 -21.93
N LYS A 718 36.76 20.33 -22.21
CA LYS A 718 35.97 20.80 -23.35
C LYS A 718 34.50 20.48 -23.18
#